data_AF-A0A8T3NDL3-F1
#
_entry.id   AF-A0A8T3NDL3-F1
#
_cell.length_a   1.000
_cell.length_b   1.000
_cell.length_c   1.000
_cell.angle_alpha   90.00
_cell.angle_beta   90.00
_cell.angle_gamma   90.00
#
_symmetry.space_group_name_H-M   'P 1'
#
loop_
_entity.id
_entity.type
_entity.pdbx_description
1 polymer ?
#
loop_
_entity_poly.entity_id
_entity_poly.type
_entity_poly.pdbx_seq_one_letter_code
_entity_poly.pdbx_strand_id
1 'polypeptide(L)'
;MWFLVGEPFRTAAFRWLLLLLALAVLWLWAVEPARLAGRAYATPEAPWGIVSLELAVSATDADAIVRSWDRQGLRDRAIRDTWLDYLFVLLYATFLGLGCLLTANLLRAQGWPGGLLGTPLARGIVLAGALDIVENVALLVMLGGAVSDFWAALARVCAIPKFVLIAAGAAYTLLGGAVWIRSWWRRDPAMPPSTALCVCEALEAECATLHAGPNPGCPGSRPTHEHERVACNLEHPASHREHLGRIYGHIHGLKSKRTALCLSGGGVRSATFNLGVLQGLAWHGLLDQFDYLSTVSGGGYTGGWLSAWIHGEDCEDERDRSGRSGLRRVIDKLNARPRSQLTPEPETLSHLREYSNYLTPKLGLLSADTWTVVATYVRNLTLNWLVLVPLLLAMLAIPRLWVSLVSLTPPREWILWLLGGTLLVAEVLAMQAIIYLGRNLPWDAHSQEHGRRVWTRSLLWWLGAAVLFITAWALYRNAVAAQRMTMLPGGLILVIFSLVGASLSAVGWFEYRRRRSRGQAESAGGPRPPSAQPDHTHDGRRLSLVLILATTPLGAVAIWGISRLPIGAPADNPLLPSLYVWLAVPLFISLFLLALAVLLGLSSSVVTEPDLEWWARFGGSLFIANVAWIVLSGLVLFGPDALSWVPGIAASLGVTVSGLITLVLGSSAKTRATDDKGVPPSKRTTALDYLVKLAAPTFAALLVVLLSLGTSTAIAGLQAWSPETTSTCGPPDFVPEDPFRHVETMYCSPFRLVLALAGLAFLIGLVMSYSVDVNKFSLHSMYRNRLIRTYLGAARAKARRRPNLFTRFDPDDDVSMARLWPGTTTGSRRHKLLHVVNIALNLVGGDRLAWQERKAEPFTITPLHAGNYDVGYRKLEEGADDRKRYYGGRPGVSLGTAVTISGAAASPNMGYNSSPIVSLLMTLFNVRLGWWLGNPRREEFDDAYPAPWVKPLIAEAAGRTDNTSPYVYLSDGGHFENFGLYEMILRRCHLIVVIDATTDPSYRFDSLSSSVRQIRIDLGIPIEFPDGIRIHHKDSVRAQEGKYCAVGTIRYSCVDGKDTDGRLIYVKPTLVGNEPSDVAQYSRASPAFPQEPLGDQFYGESQFESYRMLGWHVVKTICGHGPNAFRPRRGQAWSPVEPWGQFAADRFAERVEEYLAAPAEAPKPGLEPAPPSVRAAEPSRGRARRPSKGFRATLARILG
;
A
#
# COMPACT_ATOMS: atom_id res chain seq x y z
N MET A 1 -15.82 -32.09 4.54
CA MET A 1 -16.21 -30.66 4.39
C MET A 1 -15.24 -29.91 3.45
N TRP A 2 -14.76 -30.53 2.36
CA TRP A 2 -13.54 -30.09 1.64
C TRP A 2 -13.69 -30.03 0.11
N PHE A 3 -14.93 -29.94 -0.42
CA PHE A 3 -15.21 -30.14 -1.85
C PHE A 3 -15.92 -28.97 -2.57
N LEU A 4 -15.98 -27.76 -2.01
CA LEU A 4 -16.72 -26.66 -2.62
C LEU A 4 -15.97 -25.32 -2.57
N VAL A 5 -14.96 -25.14 -3.44
CA VAL A 5 -14.58 -23.79 -3.94
C VAL A 5 -14.02 -23.94 -5.36
N GLY A 6 -14.74 -23.41 -6.34
CA GLY A 6 -14.32 -23.28 -7.73
C GLY A 6 -13.46 -22.02 -7.94
N GLU A 7 -12.31 -22.22 -8.59
CA GLU A 7 -11.33 -21.29 -9.22
C GLU A 7 -9.90 -21.85 -8.94
N PRO A 8 -9.43 -22.89 -9.67
CA PRO A 8 -8.34 -23.71 -9.16
C PRO A 8 -6.92 -23.22 -9.47
N PHE A 9 -6.71 -22.18 -10.30
CA PHE A 9 -5.38 -21.98 -10.89
C PHE A 9 -4.54 -20.79 -10.42
N ARG A 10 -5.08 -19.78 -9.73
CA ARG A 10 -4.27 -18.58 -9.39
C ARG A 10 -3.81 -18.50 -7.94
N THR A 11 -4.64 -18.85 -6.95
CA THR A 11 -4.33 -18.60 -5.54
C THR A 11 -4.17 -19.87 -4.70
N ALA A 12 -4.98 -20.90 -4.92
CA ALA A 12 -4.93 -22.13 -4.12
C ALA A 12 -3.64 -22.93 -4.36
N ALA A 13 -3.25 -23.16 -5.62
CA ALA A 13 -2.05 -23.94 -5.97
C ALA A 13 -0.75 -23.33 -5.39
N PHE A 14 -0.65 -22.00 -5.37
CA PHE A 14 0.51 -21.32 -4.78
C PHE A 14 0.53 -21.43 -3.25
N ARG A 15 -0.62 -21.29 -2.58
CA ARG A 15 -0.73 -21.50 -1.12
C ARG A 15 -0.33 -22.92 -0.72
N TRP A 16 -0.74 -23.91 -1.50
CA TRP A 16 -0.32 -25.31 -1.31
C TRP A 16 1.18 -25.51 -1.57
N LEU A 17 1.77 -24.85 -2.57
CA LEU A 17 3.21 -24.86 -2.82
C LEU A 17 4.01 -24.26 -1.67
N LEU A 18 3.54 -23.16 -1.06
CA LEU A 18 4.17 -22.56 0.11
C LEU A 18 4.09 -23.49 1.33
N LEU A 19 2.95 -24.14 1.55
CA LEU A 19 2.82 -25.16 2.58
C LEU A 19 3.77 -26.34 2.32
N LEU A 20 3.92 -26.76 1.07
CA LEU A 20 4.89 -27.77 0.68
C LEU A 20 6.32 -27.31 0.92
N LEU A 21 6.68 -26.07 0.58
CA LEU A 21 7.99 -25.50 0.92
C LEU A 21 8.21 -25.43 2.44
N ALA A 22 7.17 -25.14 3.22
CA ALA A 22 7.24 -25.14 4.69
C ALA A 22 7.56 -26.52 5.21
N LEU A 23 6.78 -27.49 4.76
CA LEU A 23 6.94 -28.88 5.10
C LEU A 23 8.26 -29.42 4.56
N ALA A 24 8.76 -28.95 3.42
CA ALA A 24 10.07 -29.32 2.88
C ALA A 24 11.22 -28.73 3.70
N VAL A 25 11.10 -27.50 4.20
CA VAL A 25 12.10 -26.90 5.09
C VAL A 25 12.08 -27.59 6.45
N LEU A 26 10.89 -27.85 7.01
CA LEU A 26 10.71 -28.63 8.25
C LEU A 26 11.22 -30.07 8.07
N TRP A 27 10.97 -30.67 6.90
CA TRP A 27 11.47 -31.99 6.53
C TRP A 27 12.99 -31.96 6.39
N LEU A 28 13.59 -31.03 5.65
CA LEU A 28 15.05 -30.89 5.57
C LEU A 28 15.69 -30.66 6.94
N TRP A 29 15.04 -29.88 7.81
CA TRP A 29 15.45 -29.62 9.19
C TRP A 29 15.34 -30.87 10.07
N ALA A 30 14.34 -31.74 9.86
CA ALA A 30 14.19 -33.02 10.55
C ALA A 30 15.08 -34.14 9.97
N VAL A 31 15.35 -34.12 8.66
CA VAL A 31 16.14 -35.13 7.94
C VAL A 31 17.61 -35.06 8.28
N GLU A 32 18.17 -33.87 8.53
CA GLU A 32 19.62 -33.76 8.75
C GLU A 32 20.07 -34.32 10.12
N PRO A 33 19.37 -34.05 11.24
CA PRO A 33 19.58 -34.77 12.50
C PRO A 33 19.37 -36.28 12.35
N ALA A 34 18.33 -36.73 11.64
CA ALA A 34 18.09 -38.16 11.40
C ALA A 34 19.17 -38.82 10.50
N ARG A 35 19.73 -38.10 9.52
CA ARG A 35 20.86 -38.56 8.67
C ARG A 35 22.19 -38.59 9.42
N LEU A 36 22.42 -37.61 10.30
CA LEU A 36 23.60 -37.55 11.17
C LEU A 36 23.50 -38.61 12.28
N ALA A 37 22.31 -38.83 12.84
CA ALA A 37 21.99 -39.89 13.78
C ALA A 37 22.14 -41.28 13.13
N GLY A 38 21.57 -41.49 11.94
CA GLY A 38 21.71 -42.74 11.16
C GLY A 38 23.17 -43.15 10.91
N ARG A 39 24.06 -42.17 10.66
CA ARG A 39 25.51 -42.41 10.54
C ARG A 39 26.22 -42.60 11.89
N ALA A 40 25.67 -42.06 12.97
CA ALA A 40 26.17 -42.30 14.33
C ALA A 40 25.91 -43.74 14.82
N TYR A 41 25.02 -44.48 14.16
CA TYR A 41 24.72 -45.90 14.41
C TYR A 41 25.48 -46.88 13.49
N ALA A 42 26.35 -46.39 12.62
CA ALA A 42 27.07 -47.25 11.68
C ALA A 42 28.08 -48.15 12.42
N THR A 43 27.79 -49.45 12.47
CA THR A 43 28.69 -50.48 13.00
C THR A 43 28.98 -51.51 11.91
N PRO A 44 30.01 -52.36 12.03
CA PRO A 44 30.23 -53.46 11.10
C PRO A 44 28.98 -54.35 10.92
N GLU A 45 28.21 -54.53 11.99
CA GLU A 45 26.95 -55.28 12.02
C GLU A 45 25.76 -54.48 11.47
N ALA A 46 25.81 -53.13 11.52
CA ALA A 46 24.77 -52.22 11.02
C ALA A 46 25.35 -51.16 10.07
N PRO A 47 25.76 -51.52 8.84
CA PRO A 47 26.47 -50.62 7.93
C PRO A 47 25.62 -49.42 7.46
N TRP A 48 24.29 -49.54 7.54
CA TRP A 48 23.33 -48.48 7.20
C TRP A 48 22.65 -47.88 8.44
N GLY A 49 23.22 -48.09 9.63
CA GLY A 49 22.63 -47.63 10.89
C GLY A 49 21.26 -48.25 11.15
N ILE A 50 20.28 -47.45 11.57
CA ILE A 50 18.91 -47.87 11.89
C ILE A 50 18.24 -48.69 10.77
N VAL A 51 18.52 -48.35 9.50
CA VAL A 51 17.98 -49.05 8.32
C VAL A 51 18.46 -50.50 8.25
N SER A 52 19.62 -50.82 8.83
CA SER A 52 20.10 -52.21 8.91
C SER A 52 19.22 -53.06 9.83
N LEU A 53 18.65 -52.45 10.88
CA LEU A 53 17.71 -53.09 11.79
C LEU A 53 16.31 -53.22 11.14
N GLU A 54 15.88 -52.21 10.36
CA GLU A 54 14.63 -52.26 9.58
C GLU A 54 14.62 -53.40 8.55
N LEU A 55 15.79 -53.74 8.00
CA LEU A 55 15.97 -54.75 6.95
C LEU A 55 16.55 -56.07 7.47
N ALA A 56 16.65 -56.24 8.79
CA ALA A 56 17.17 -57.47 9.40
C ALA A 56 16.38 -58.70 8.90
N VAL A 57 17.11 -59.73 8.47
CA VAL A 57 16.50 -60.91 7.84
C VAL A 57 16.01 -61.92 8.87
N SER A 58 16.69 -61.98 10.02
CA SER A 58 16.41 -62.91 11.13
C SER A 58 16.56 -62.23 12.49
N ALA A 59 16.03 -62.87 13.54
CA ALA A 59 16.24 -62.46 14.93
C ALA A 59 17.73 -62.39 15.29
N THR A 60 18.54 -63.30 14.76
CA THR A 60 19.98 -63.33 14.96
C THR A 60 20.68 -62.11 14.38
N ASP A 61 20.24 -61.62 13.22
CA ASP A 61 20.80 -60.40 12.61
C ASP A 61 20.39 -59.15 13.40
N ALA A 62 19.12 -59.08 13.81
CA ALA A 62 18.61 -57.98 14.62
C ALA A 62 19.28 -57.92 16.01
N ASP A 63 19.49 -59.07 16.67
CA ASP A 63 20.15 -59.15 17.98
C ASP A 63 21.63 -58.75 17.88
N ALA A 64 22.32 -59.15 16.80
CA ALA A 64 23.70 -58.74 16.54
C ALA A 64 23.83 -57.20 16.42
N ILE A 65 22.86 -56.55 15.76
CA ILE A 65 22.79 -55.09 15.60
C ILE A 65 22.47 -54.40 16.93
N VAL A 66 21.45 -54.86 17.66
CA VAL A 66 21.07 -54.24 18.95
C VAL A 66 22.21 -54.35 19.98
N ARG A 67 22.90 -55.49 20.03
CA ARG A 67 24.08 -55.69 20.91
C ARG A 67 25.30 -54.88 20.49
N SER A 68 25.49 -54.60 19.19
CA SER A 68 26.58 -53.73 18.75
C SER A 68 26.37 -52.29 19.22
N TRP A 69 25.12 -51.81 19.23
CA TRP A 69 24.77 -50.50 19.77
C TRP A 69 24.78 -50.42 21.30
N ASP A 70 24.38 -51.49 21.99
CA ASP A 70 24.45 -51.59 23.46
C ASP A 70 25.91 -51.48 23.94
N ARG A 71 26.85 -52.19 23.26
CA ARG A 71 28.30 -52.12 23.53
C ARG A 71 28.90 -50.71 23.35
N GLN A 72 28.29 -49.87 22.52
CA GLN A 72 28.77 -48.53 22.19
C GLN A 72 28.00 -47.41 22.93
N GLY A 73 27.05 -47.75 23.80
CA GLY A 73 26.20 -46.77 24.50
C GLY A 73 25.23 -46.02 23.58
N LEU A 74 24.92 -46.57 22.40
CA LEU A 74 24.09 -45.93 21.37
C LEU A 74 22.60 -46.30 21.47
N ARG A 75 22.27 -47.34 22.24
CA ARG A 75 20.91 -47.90 22.34
C ARG A 75 19.86 -46.91 22.85
N ASP A 76 20.16 -46.17 23.92
CA ASP A 76 19.24 -45.16 24.47
C ASP A 76 19.00 -43.99 23.52
N ARG A 77 20.00 -43.68 22.68
CA ARG A 77 19.86 -42.68 21.63
C ARG A 77 18.98 -43.19 20.49
N ALA A 78 19.17 -44.45 20.07
CA ALA A 78 18.33 -45.09 19.05
C ALA A 78 16.85 -45.09 19.46
N ILE A 79 16.54 -45.38 20.73
CA ILE A 79 15.17 -45.32 21.26
C ILE A 79 14.58 -43.90 21.16
N ARG A 80 15.33 -42.87 21.56
CA ARG A 80 14.88 -41.46 21.47
C ARG A 80 14.65 -41.03 20.02
N ASP A 81 15.52 -41.46 19.10
CA ASP A 81 15.41 -41.12 17.69
C ASP A 81 14.20 -41.80 17.04
N THR A 82 13.92 -43.07 17.36
CA THR A 82 12.70 -43.76 16.89
C THR A 82 11.42 -43.11 17.44
N TRP A 83 11.46 -42.47 18.62
CA TRP A 83 10.34 -41.65 19.10
C TRP A 83 10.17 -40.33 18.32
N LEU A 84 11.26 -39.72 17.88
CA LEU A 84 11.23 -38.52 17.02
C LEU A 84 10.68 -38.83 15.62
N ASP A 85 10.85 -40.06 15.12
CA ASP A 85 10.36 -40.47 13.80
C ASP A 85 8.82 -40.40 13.67
N TYR A 86 8.05 -40.50 14.75
CA TYR A 86 6.59 -40.30 14.68
C TYR A 86 6.20 -38.90 14.20
N LEU A 87 6.97 -37.87 14.57
CA LEU A 87 6.78 -36.52 14.06
C LEU A 87 7.19 -36.44 12.57
N PHE A 88 8.24 -37.17 12.19
CA PHE A 88 8.72 -37.24 10.82
C PHE A 88 7.69 -37.87 9.88
N VAL A 89 7.03 -38.96 10.30
CA VAL A 89 5.96 -39.62 9.54
C VAL A 89 4.85 -38.64 9.15
N LEU A 90 4.40 -37.84 10.12
CA LEU A 90 3.37 -36.83 9.88
C LEU A 90 3.83 -35.79 8.85
N LEU A 91 5.08 -35.32 8.95
CA LEU A 91 5.63 -34.28 8.09
C LEU A 91 5.83 -34.77 6.65
N TYR A 92 6.52 -35.90 6.44
CA TYR A 92 6.81 -36.37 5.08
C TYR A 92 5.55 -36.89 4.38
N ALA A 93 4.64 -37.58 5.09
CA ALA A 93 3.43 -38.12 4.48
C ALA A 93 2.50 -36.99 4.02
N THR A 94 2.40 -35.93 4.82
CA THR A 94 1.65 -34.73 4.46
C THR A 94 2.31 -34.01 3.27
N PHE A 95 3.63 -33.83 3.30
CA PHE A 95 4.39 -33.18 2.22
C PHE A 95 4.25 -33.92 0.88
N LEU A 96 4.60 -35.20 0.84
CA LEU A 96 4.58 -35.99 -0.41
C LEU A 96 3.14 -36.24 -0.89
N GLY A 97 2.19 -36.42 0.03
CA GLY A 97 0.78 -36.61 -0.30
C GLY A 97 0.19 -35.37 -0.98
N LEU A 98 0.42 -34.19 -0.42
CA LEU A 98 -0.01 -32.92 -1.01
C LEU A 98 0.76 -32.59 -2.31
N GLY A 99 2.05 -32.91 -2.35
CA GLY A 99 2.89 -32.80 -3.55
C GLY A 99 2.30 -33.57 -4.73
N CYS A 100 1.88 -34.81 -4.49
CA CYS A 100 1.23 -35.63 -5.50
C CYS A 100 -0.10 -35.03 -5.99
N LEU A 101 -0.94 -34.50 -5.10
CA LEU A 101 -2.21 -33.88 -5.48
C LEU A 101 -2.01 -32.60 -6.30
N LEU A 102 -1.00 -31.78 -5.96
CA LEU A 102 -0.69 -30.57 -6.71
C LEU A 102 -0.13 -30.87 -8.10
N THR A 103 0.81 -31.81 -8.20
CA THR A 103 1.32 -32.27 -9.50
C THR A 103 0.16 -32.77 -10.36
N ALA A 104 -0.79 -33.52 -9.79
CA ALA A 104 -1.96 -34.01 -10.50
C ALA A 104 -2.76 -32.88 -11.13
N ASN A 105 -3.07 -31.85 -10.34
CA ASN A 105 -3.85 -30.70 -10.80
C ASN A 105 -3.11 -29.91 -11.87
N LEU A 106 -1.80 -29.65 -11.68
CA LEU A 106 -0.96 -28.94 -12.64
C LEU A 106 -0.92 -29.65 -13.99
N LEU A 107 -0.70 -30.98 -13.99
CA LEU A 107 -0.67 -31.78 -15.20
C LEU A 107 -2.05 -31.83 -15.89
N ARG A 108 -3.15 -31.96 -15.14
CA ARG A 108 -4.51 -31.94 -15.71
C ARG A 108 -4.82 -30.65 -16.45
N ALA A 109 -4.45 -29.50 -15.89
CA ALA A 109 -4.71 -28.22 -16.54
C ALA A 109 -3.86 -27.96 -17.78
N GLN A 110 -2.71 -28.63 -17.91
CA GLN A 110 -1.92 -28.63 -19.13
C GLN A 110 -2.36 -29.72 -20.12
N GLY A 111 -3.45 -30.46 -19.82
CA GLY A 111 -3.95 -31.55 -20.65
C GLY A 111 -3.10 -32.82 -20.62
N TRP A 112 -2.20 -32.98 -19.65
CA TRP A 112 -1.32 -34.15 -19.55
C TRP A 112 -2.01 -35.35 -18.87
N PRO A 113 -2.01 -36.55 -19.48
CA PRO A 113 -2.68 -37.74 -18.93
C PRO A 113 -2.08 -38.22 -17.61
N GLY A 114 -0.80 -37.90 -17.35
CA GLY A 114 -0.12 -38.19 -16.08
C GLY A 114 -0.79 -37.58 -14.84
N GLY A 115 -1.72 -36.63 -15.00
CA GLY A 115 -2.53 -36.08 -13.91
C GLY A 115 -3.51 -37.07 -13.26
N LEU A 116 -3.74 -38.25 -13.85
CA LEU A 116 -4.56 -39.31 -13.24
C LEU A 116 -3.82 -40.07 -12.13
N LEU A 117 -2.48 -40.09 -12.16
CA LEU A 117 -1.63 -40.87 -11.25
C LEU A 117 -1.47 -40.24 -9.85
N GLY A 118 -1.69 -38.93 -9.69
CA GLY A 118 -1.38 -38.26 -8.43
C GLY A 118 -2.33 -38.59 -7.28
N THR A 119 -3.61 -38.86 -7.54
CA THR A 119 -4.56 -39.28 -6.49
C THR A 119 -4.24 -40.68 -5.90
N PRO A 120 -3.97 -41.73 -6.70
CA PRO A 120 -3.55 -43.02 -6.15
C PRO A 120 -2.18 -42.95 -5.46
N LEU A 121 -1.22 -42.18 -5.99
CA LEU A 121 0.08 -41.97 -5.32
C LEU A 121 -0.07 -41.26 -3.97
N ALA A 122 -0.92 -40.24 -3.86
CA ALA A 122 -1.18 -39.57 -2.59
C ALA A 122 -1.75 -40.52 -1.52
N ARG A 123 -2.67 -41.42 -1.91
CA ARG A 123 -3.19 -42.49 -1.02
C ARG A 123 -2.09 -43.49 -0.64
N GLY A 124 -1.22 -43.84 -1.59
CA GLY A 124 -0.05 -44.68 -1.36
C GLY A 124 0.91 -44.08 -0.33
N ILE A 125 1.12 -42.75 -0.34
CA ILE A 125 1.95 -42.07 0.67
C ILE A 125 1.33 -42.15 2.07
N VAL A 126 0.01 -42.03 2.21
CA VAL A 126 -0.68 -42.21 3.50
C VAL A 126 -0.49 -43.66 4.01
N LEU A 127 -0.59 -44.64 3.11
CA LEU A 127 -0.29 -46.04 3.44
C LEU A 127 1.17 -46.23 3.87
N ALA A 128 2.11 -45.56 3.19
CA ALA A 128 3.53 -45.60 3.57
C ALA A 128 3.75 -45.08 5.00
N GLY A 129 3.07 -44.00 5.40
CA GLY A 129 3.12 -43.49 6.78
C GLY A 129 2.52 -44.45 7.82
N ALA A 130 1.44 -45.16 7.48
CA ALA A 130 0.89 -46.20 8.35
C ALA A 130 1.85 -47.39 8.52
N LEU A 131 2.51 -47.81 7.44
CA LEU A 131 3.55 -48.86 7.49
C LEU A 131 4.75 -48.43 8.33
N ASP A 132 5.17 -47.16 8.23
CA ASP A 132 6.26 -46.58 9.03
C ASP A 132 5.95 -46.61 10.54
N ILE A 133 4.71 -46.31 10.93
CA ILE A 133 4.28 -46.41 12.34
C ILE A 133 4.40 -47.85 12.86
N VAL A 134 3.92 -48.83 12.08
CA VAL A 134 3.97 -50.25 12.47
C VAL A 134 5.42 -50.74 12.56
N GLU A 135 6.26 -50.28 11.65
CA GLU A 135 7.68 -50.57 11.62
C GLU A 135 8.42 -49.97 12.83
N ASN A 136 8.18 -48.70 13.16
CA ASN A 136 8.73 -48.04 14.37
C ASN A 136 8.33 -48.74 15.67
N VAL A 137 7.11 -49.28 15.76
CA VAL A 137 6.69 -50.11 16.91
C VAL A 137 7.54 -51.38 16.99
N ALA A 138 7.77 -52.06 15.87
CA ALA A 138 8.63 -53.26 15.85
C ALA A 138 10.08 -52.93 16.24
N LEU A 139 10.62 -51.79 15.78
CA LEU A 139 11.95 -51.32 16.20
C LEU A 139 12.03 -51.03 17.70
N LEU A 140 11.05 -50.32 18.27
CA LEU A 140 11.03 -50.01 19.71
C LEU A 140 10.96 -51.27 20.58
N VAL A 141 10.22 -52.29 20.13
CA VAL A 141 10.13 -53.59 20.84
C VAL A 141 11.47 -54.33 20.78
N MET A 142 12.14 -54.35 19.62
CA MET A 142 13.47 -54.96 19.47
C MET A 142 14.53 -54.20 20.27
N LEU A 143 14.53 -52.86 20.23
CA LEU A 143 15.41 -51.99 21.04
C LEU A 143 15.12 -52.11 22.53
N GLY A 144 13.88 -52.45 22.93
CA GLY A 144 13.49 -52.78 24.30
C GLY A 144 14.02 -54.12 24.82
N GLY A 145 14.66 -54.93 23.95
CA GLY A 145 15.28 -56.21 24.29
C GLY A 145 14.47 -57.45 23.92
N ALA A 146 13.28 -57.29 23.33
CA ALA A 146 12.43 -58.39 22.89
C ALA A 146 12.66 -58.71 21.40
N VAL A 147 13.86 -59.16 21.04
CA VAL A 147 14.21 -59.50 19.65
C VAL A 147 13.64 -60.87 19.27
N SER A 148 12.88 -60.96 18.17
CA SER A 148 12.34 -62.21 17.63
C SER A 148 12.19 -62.17 16.11
N ASP A 149 12.07 -63.34 15.47
CA ASP A 149 11.91 -63.43 14.01
C ASP A 149 10.63 -62.73 13.55
N PHE A 150 9.60 -62.72 14.40
CA PHE A 150 8.36 -62.03 14.14
C PHE A 150 8.56 -60.51 14.01
N TRP A 151 9.26 -59.88 14.96
CA TRP A 151 9.47 -58.42 14.96
C TRP A 151 10.40 -57.97 13.84
N ALA A 152 11.47 -58.73 13.56
CA ALA A 152 12.37 -58.47 12.44
C ALA A 152 11.64 -58.61 11.09
N ALA A 153 10.83 -59.66 10.91
CA ALA A 153 10.02 -59.83 9.71
C ALA A 153 8.96 -58.73 9.54
N LEU A 154 8.31 -58.31 10.64
CA LEU A 154 7.29 -57.27 10.62
C LEU A 154 7.87 -55.90 10.22
N ALA A 155 9.02 -55.53 10.79
CA ALA A 155 9.74 -54.31 10.41
C ALA A 155 10.08 -54.31 8.91
N ARG A 156 10.68 -55.41 8.42
CA ARG A 156 11.09 -55.56 7.02
C ARG A 156 9.94 -55.52 6.02
N VAL A 157 8.83 -56.22 6.32
CA VAL A 157 7.64 -56.27 5.45
C VAL A 157 6.95 -54.90 5.36
N CYS A 158 7.07 -54.07 6.40
CA CYS A 158 6.56 -52.70 6.38
C CYS A 158 7.54 -51.72 5.70
N ALA A 159 8.85 -51.88 5.89
CA ALA A 159 9.89 -51.00 5.35
C ALA A 159 9.97 -51.04 3.82
N ILE A 160 9.92 -52.23 3.19
CA ILE A 160 10.10 -52.38 1.74
C ILE A 160 9.02 -51.64 0.93
N PRO A 161 7.70 -51.87 1.15
CA PRO A 161 6.65 -51.14 0.42
C PRO A 161 6.65 -49.64 0.77
N LYS A 162 6.98 -49.27 2.01
CA LYS A 162 7.14 -47.88 2.45
C LYS A 162 8.15 -47.14 1.57
N PHE A 163 9.37 -47.66 1.43
CA PHE A 163 10.42 -47.00 0.63
C PHE A 163 10.03 -46.85 -0.85
N VAL A 164 9.36 -47.85 -1.43
CA VAL A 164 8.89 -47.78 -2.83
C VAL A 164 7.85 -46.68 -3.02
N LEU A 165 6.87 -46.59 -2.11
CA LEU A 165 5.80 -45.59 -2.16
C LEU A 165 6.35 -44.17 -1.95
N ILE A 166 7.27 -44.00 -1.00
CA ILE A 166 7.94 -42.72 -0.75
C ILE A 166 8.75 -42.28 -1.98
N ALA A 167 9.54 -43.18 -2.57
CA ALA A 167 10.33 -42.87 -3.76
C ALA A 167 9.44 -42.48 -4.97
N ALA A 168 8.33 -43.19 -5.18
CA ALA A 168 7.38 -42.90 -6.25
C ALA A 168 6.69 -41.54 -6.06
N GLY A 169 6.23 -41.22 -4.83
CA GLY A 169 5.62 -39.93 -4.52
C GLY A 169 6.62 -38.76 -4.61
N ALA A 170 7.88 -38.97 -4.20
CA ALA A 170 8.93 -37.97 -4.33
C ALA A 170 9.26 -37.68 -5.80
N ALA A 171 9.44 -38.70 -6.65
CA ALA A 171 9.68 -38.53 -8.08
C ALA A 171 8.53 -37.79 -8.78
N TYR A 172 7.28 -38.13 -8.44
CA TYR A 172 6.10 -37.46 -9.00
C TYR A 172 5.98 -36.01 -8.53
N THR A 173 6.34 -35.71 -7.27
CA THR A 173 6.37 -34.33 -6.76
C THR A 173 7.46 -33.50 -7.44
N LEU A 174 8.65 -34.06 -7.67
CA LEU A 174 9.75 -33.40 -8.40
C LEU A 174 9.37 -33.09 -9.85
N LEU A 175 8.66 -34.00 -10.53
CA LEU A 175 8.13 -33.76 -11.88
C LEU A 175 7.21 -32.53 -11.90
N GLY A 176 6.28 -32.42 -10.94
CA GLY A 176 5.41 -31.26 -10.81
C GLY A 176 6.19 -29.96 -10.58
N GLY A 177 7.23 -30.00 -9.75
CA GLY A 177 8.14 -28.87 -9.54
C GLY A 177 8.84 -28.41 -10.82
N ALA A 178 9.37 -29.35 -11.62
CA ALA A 178 10.03 -29.05 -12.89
C ALA A 178 9.07 -28.47 -13.94
N VAL A 179 7.87 -29.04 -14.08
CA VAL A 179 6.81 -28.53 -14.98
C VAL A 179 6.36 -27.12 -14.56
N TRP A 180 6.26 -26.87 -13.26
CA TRP A 180 5.91 -25.56 -12.72
C TRP A 180 7.00 -24.52 -12.99
N ILE A 181 8.28 -24.82 -12.73
CA ILE A 181 9.42 -23.92 -13.03
C ILE A 181 9.46 -23.59 -14.52
N ARG A 182 9.24 -24.57 -15.40
CA ARG A 182 9.16 -24.35 -16.85
C ARG A 182 8.03 -23.39 -17.25
N SER A 183 6.89 -23.42 -16.55
CA SER A 183 5.77 -22.51 -16.81
C SER A 183 6.07 -21.04 -16.45
N TRP A 184 6.98 -20.80 -15.50
CA TRP A 184 7.45 -19.47 -15.13
C TRP A 184 8.28 -18.81 -16.24
N TRP A 185 9.08 -19.60 -16.95
CA TRP A 185 10.01 -19.11 -18.00
C TRP A 185 9.33 -18.83 -19.34
N ARG A 186 8.08 -19.30 -19.56
CA ARG A 186 7.32 -19.08 -20.81
C ARG A 186 6.33 -17.91 -20.76
N ARG A 187 6.33 -17.11 -19.69
CA ARG A 187 5.58 -15.84 -19.69
C ARG A 187 6.36 -14.81 -20.50
N ASP A 188 6.17 -14.83 -21.82
CA ASP A 188 6.50 -13.67 -22.63
C ASP A 188 5.66 -12.47 -22.15
N PRO A 189 6.27 -11.34 -21.75
CA PRO A 189 5.58 -10.15 -21.30
C PRO A 189 5.11 -9.31 -22.49
N ALA A 190 4.68 -9.95 -23.58
CA ALA A 190 4.05 -9.24 -24.67
C ALA A 190 2.72 -8.69 -24.14
N MET A 191 2.70 -7.40 -23.81
CA MET A 191 1.47 -6.72 -23.42
C MET A 191 0.44 -6.93 -24.53
N PRO A 192 -0.71 -7.53 -24.26
CA PRO A 192 -1.82 -7.42 -25.19
C PRO A 192 -2.19 -5.94 -25.30
N PRO A 193 -2.64 -5.48 -26.47
CA PRO A 193 -3.06 -4.10 -26.67
C PRO A 193 -4.13 -3.74 -25.62
N SER A 194 -3.90 -2.65 -24.89
CA SER A 194 -4.77 -2.24 -23.79
C SER A 194 -6.15 -1.87 -24.31
N THR A 195 -7.19 -2.61 -23.92
CA THR A 195 -8.61 -2.26 -24.16
C THR A 195 -9.12 -1.10 -23.29
N ALA A 196 -8.23 -0.31 -22.69
CA ALA A 196 -8.59 0.84 -21.88
C ALA A 196 -9.10 1.97 -22.77
N LEU A 197 -10.22 2.57 -22.37
CA LEU A 197 -10.81 3.72 -23.04
C LEU A 197 -9.91 4.96 -22.87
N CYS A 198 -9.78 5.76 -23.92
CA CYS A 198 -9.18 7.08 -23.80
C CYS A 198 -10.17 8.09 -23.19
N VAL A 199 -9.68 9.29 -22.87
CA VAL A 199 -10.54 10.36 -22.35
C VAL A 199 -11.62 10.77 -23.38
N CYS A 200 -11.32 10.72 -24.67
CA CYS A 200 -12.27 11.04 -25.74
C CYS A 200 -13.46 10.07 -25.71
N GLU A 201 -13.19 8.77 -25.67
CA GLU A 201 -14.23 7.72 -25.65
C GLU A 201 -15.07 7.79 -24.37
N ALA A 202 -14.45 8.10 -23.23
CA ALA A 202 -15.16 8.32 -21.97
C ALA A 202 -16.12 9.52 -22.06
N LEU A 203 -15.63 10.68 -22.54
CA LEU A 203 -16.44 11.90 -22.70
C LEU A 203 -17.55 11.74 -23.75
N GLU A 204 -17.30 10.99 -24.83
CA GLU A 204 -18.31 10.65 -25.83
C GLU A 204 -19.43 9.79 -25.25
N ALA A 205 -19.09 8.76 -24.47
CA ALA A 205 -20.06 7.91 -23.80
C ALA A 205 -20.95 8.71 -22.82
N GLU A 206 -20.36 9.62 -22.05
CA GLU A 206 -21.11 10.55 -21.19
C GLU A 206 -21.99 11.51 -22.03
N CYS A 207 -21.46 12.07 -23.12
CA CYS A 207 -22.21 12.99 -23.98
C CYS A 207 -23.43 12.32 -24.62
N ALA A 208 -23.23 11.11 -25.16
CA ALA A 208 -24.28 10.34 -25.80
C ALA A 208 -25.40 10.00 -24.82
N THR A 209 -25.07 9.64 -23.58
CA THR A 209 -26.07 9.29 -22.56
C THR A 209 -26.81 10.50 -21.98
N LEU A 210 -26.13 11.64 -21.81
CA LEU A 210 -26.74 12.85 -21.25
C LEU A 210 -27.56 13.67 -22.27
N HIS A 211 -27.29 13.57 -23.57
CA HIS A 211 -27.86 14.46 -24.59
C HIS A 211 -28.51 13.76 -25.81
N ALA A 212 -28.67 12.43 -25.83
CA ALA A 212 -29.34 11.74 -26.95
C ALA A 212 -30.80 12.23 -27.16
N GLY A 213 -31.03 12.93 -28.28
CA GLY A 213 -32.32 13.08 -28.96
C GLY A 213 -32.40 12.18 -30.22
N PRO A 214 -33.51 12.17 -30.98
CA PRO A 214 -33.77 11.22 -32.08
C PRO A 214 -32.83 11.30 -33.29
N ASN A 215 -31.80 12.14 -33.26
CA ASN A 215 -30.91 12.38 -34.39
C ASN A 215 -29.45 12.24 -33.92
N PRO A 216 -28.82 11.07 -34.10
CA PRO A 216 -27.44 10.85 -33.66
C PRO A 216 -26.51 11.49 -34.70
N GLY A 217 -26.41 12.81 -34.66
CA GLY A 217 -25.37 13.57 -35.34
C GLY A 217 -24.11 13.70 -34.49
N CYS A 218 -23.76 12.69 -33.69
CA CYS A 218 -22.36 12.50 -33.30
C CYS A 218 -21.65 11.96 -34.54
N PRO A 219 -20.50 12.49 -34.95
CA PRO A 219 -19.79 12.01 -36.13
C PRO A 219 -19.32 10.57 -35.88
N GLY A 220 -20.18 9.63 -36.28
CA GLY A 220 -19.83 8.23 -36.42
C GLY A 220 -19.07 8.05 -37.72
N SER A 221 -17.75 8.15 -37.67
CA SER A 221 -16.95 7.12 -38.32
C SER A 221 -16.79 6.01 -37.29
N ARG A 222 -17.59 4.93 -37.39
CA ARG A 222 -17.16 3.64 -36.82
C ARG A 222 -15.81 3.34 -37.49
N PRO A 223 -14.68 3.21 -36.76
CA PRO A 223 -13.51 2.62 -37.38
C PRO A 223 -13.90 1.18 -37.72
N THR A 224 -13.96 0.89 -39.01
CA THR A 224 -14.37 -0.41 -39.58
C THR A 224 -13.32 -1.50 -39.38
N HIS A 225 -12.22 -1.20 -38.69
CA HIS A 225 -11.15 -2.15 -38.43
C HIS A 225 -10.78 -2.15 -36.94
N GLU A 226 -10.87 -3.33 -36.30
CA GLU A 226 -10.39 -3.60 -34.94
C GLU A 226 -8.91 -3.19 -34.73
N HIS A 227 -8.15 -3.07 -35.81
CA HIS A 227 -6.74 -2.68 -35.81
C HIS A 227 -6.47 -1.17 -35.66
N GLU A 228 -7.48 -0.30 -35.81
CA GLU A 228 -7.34 1.17 -35.62
C GLU A 228 -7.74 1.66 -34.22
N ARG A 229 -8.21 0.78 -33.33
CA ARG A 229 -8.49 1.09 -31.91
C ARG A 229 -7.24 1.29 -31.05
N VAL A 230 -6.07 1.36 -31.68
CA VAL A 230 -4.76 1.34 -31.02
C VAL A 230 -4.41 2.73 -30.47
N ALA A 231 -4.28 2.79 -29.14
CA ALA A 231 -3.44 3.72 -28.39
C ALA A 231 -3.69 5.24 -28.59
N CYS A 232 -4.93 5.69 -28.39
CA CYS A 232 -5.29 7.11 -28.54
C CYS A 232 -4.58 8.06 -27.54
N ASN A 233 -4.00 7.59 -26.42
CA ASN A 233 -3.33 8.48 -25.44
C ASN A 233 -1.79 8.45 -25.48
N LEU A 234 -1.15 7.44 -26.07
CA LEU A 234 0.26 7.15 -25.77
C LEU A 234 1.18 7.05 -26.99
N GLU A 235 0.65 6.82 -28.19
CA GLU A 235 1.49 6.61 -29.39
C GLU A 235 1.36 7.76 -30.42
N HIS A 236 0.25 8.51 -30.44
CA HIS A 236 0.02 9.61 -31.39
C HIS A 236 -0.62 10.88 -30.74
N PRO A 237 0.19 11.80 -30.16
CA PRO A 237 -0.31 12.96 -29.41
C PRO A 237 -1.04 14.03 -30.23
N ALA A 238 -0.81 14.08 -31.55
CA ALA A 238 -1.39 15.10 -32.44
C ALA A 238 -2.85 14.77 -32.80
N SER A 239 -3.13 13.51 -33.18
CA SER A 239 -4.49 13.04 -33.49
C SER A 239 -5.40 13.09 -32.25
N HIS A 240 -4.86 12.79 -31.07
CA HIS A 240 -5.59 12.89 -29.80
C HIS A 240 -6.08 14.31 -29.52
N ARG A 241 -5.21 15.32 -29.68
CA ARG A 241 -5.57 16.73 -29.49
C ARG A 241 -6.65 17.18 -30.45
N GLU A 242 -6.58 16.74 -31.71
CA GLU A 242 -7.60 17.06 -32.71
C GLU A 242 -8.96 16.44 -32.35
N HIS A 243 -8.97 15.19 -31.90
CA HIS A 243 -10.19 14.50 -31.46
C HIS A 243 -10.83 15.19 -30.25
N LEU A 244 -10.02 15.51 -29.22
CA LEU A 244 -10.49 16.29 -28.07
C LEU A 244 -11.10 17.64 -28.48
N GLY A 245 -10.44 18.35 -29.41
CA GLY A 245 -10.96 19.61 -29.94
C GLY A 245 -12.33 19.46 -30.61
N ARG A 246 -12.55 18.37 -31.36
CA ARG A 246 -13.87 18.06 -31.96
C ARG A 246 -14.93 17.77 -30.90
N ILE A 247 -14.61 17.00 -29.86
CA ILE A 247 -15.55 16.70 -28.77
C ILE A 247 -15.91 17.98 -28.01
N TYR A 248 -14.93 18.80 -27.64
CA TYR A 248 -15.22 20.07 -26.95
C TYR A 248 -16.01 21.03 -27.82
N GLY A 249 -15.70 21.13 -29.13
CA GLY A 249 -16.50 21.89 -30.08
C GLY A 249 -17.96 21.42 -30.11
N HIS A 250 -18.20 20.10 -30.09
CA HIS A 250 -19.54 19.54 -29.99
C HIS A 250 -20.23 19.89 -28.66
N ILE A 251 -19.51 19.81 -27.53
CA ILE A 251 -20.04 20.14 -26.20
C ILE A 251 -20.44 21.63 -26.11
N HIS A 252 -19.61 22.53 -26.65
CA HIS A 252 -19.93 23.96 -26.70
C HIS A 252 -21.12 24.25 -27.63
N GLY A 253 -21.30 23.45 -28.69
CA GLY A 253 -22.43 23.53 -29.62
C GLY A 253 -23.75 22.94 -29.10
N LEU A 254 -23.78 22.33 -27.91
CA LEU A 254 -25.02 21.78 -27.34
C LEU A 254 -26.04 22.89 -27.06
N LYS A 255 -27.30 22.66 -27.47
CA LYS A 255 -28.42 23.59 -27.21
C LYS A 255 -28.65 23.84 -25.72
N SER A 256 -28.57 22.80 -24.90
CA SER A 256 -28.58 22.90 -23.45
C SER A 256 -27.14 22.82 -22.96
N LYS A 257 -26.62 23.92 -22.41
CA LYS A 257 -25.28 23.95 -21.83
C LYS A 257 -25.16 22.98 -20.65
N ARG A 258 -23.99 22.35 -20.51
CA ARG A 258 -23.74 21.38 -19.44
C ARG A 258 -23.64 22.05 -18.08
N THR A 259 -24.30 21.46 -17.09
CA THR A 259 -24.35 21.99 -15.72
C THR A 259 -23.86 20.97 -14.71
N ALA A 260 -23.18 21.42 -13.65
CA ALA A 260 -22.65 20.55 -12.60
C ALA A 260 -22.90 21.11 -11.19
N LEU A 261 -23.26 20.20 -10.28
CA LEU A 261 -23.28 20.45 -8.84
C LEU A 261 -22.08 19.74 -8.21
N CYS A 262 -21.19 20.50 -7.60
CA CYS A 262 -19.99 20.02 -6.92
C CYS A 262 -20.17 20.09 -5.41
N LEU A 263 -20.14 18.92 -4.75
CA LEU A 263 -20.22 18.80 -3.29
C LEU A 263 -18.83 18.49 -2.73
N SER A 264 -18.23 19.44 -2.00
CA SER A 264 -16.86 19.30 -1.52
C SER A 264 -16.67 18.23 -0.44
N GLY A 265 -15.42 17.86 -0.19
CA GLY A 265 -15.04 17.09 0.97
C GLY A 265 -15.14 17.87 2.29
N GLY A 266 -14.82 17.17 3.39
CA GLY A 266 -14.88 17.75 4.74
C GLY A 266 -15.54 16.86 5.80
N GLY A 267 -15.64 15.54 5.57
CA GLY A 267 -16.25 14.59 6.50
C GLY A 267 -17.75 14.83 6.73
N VAL A 268 -18.24 14.43 7.90
CA VAL A 268 -19.67 14.54 8.29
C VAL A 268 -20.17 15.97 8.25
N ARG A 269 -19.32 16.96 8.57
CA ARG A 269 -19.68 18.38 8.44
C ARG A 269 -20.14 18.72 7.04
N SER A 270 -19.30 18.40 6.06
CA SER A 270 -19.60 18.66 4.65
C SER A 270 -20.85 17.90 4.21
N ALA A 271 -20.97 16.62 4.59
CA ALA A 271 -22.14 15.81 4.28
C ALA A 271 -23.44 16.48 4.77
N THR A 272 -23.44 16.94 6.02
CA THR A 272 -24.61 17.53 6.68
C THR A 272 -24.99 18.90 6.12
N PHE A 273 -24.00 19.77 5.86
CA PHE A 273 -24.25 21.06 5.21
C PHE A 273 -24.79 20.87 3.78
N ASN A 274 -24.17 19.98 3.00
CA ASN A 274 -24.61 19.65 1.65
C ASN A 274 -26.03 19.04 1.63
N LEU A 275 -26.41 18.27 2.65
CA LEU A 275 -27.78 17.76 2.79
C LEU A 275 -28.79 18.92 2.83
N GLY A 276 -28.50 19.95 3.64
CA GLY A 276 -29.29 21.18 3.69
C GLY A 276 -29.36 21.91 2.36
N VAL A 277 -28.22 22.03 1.67
CA VAL A 277 -28.15 22.65 0.34
C VAL A 277 -29.00 21.90 -0.68
N LEU A 278 -28.94 20.56 -0.71
CA LEU A 278 -29.78 19.73 -1.59
C LEU A 278 -31.27 19.91 -1.30
N GLN A 279 -31.66 20.02 -0.02
CA GLN A 279 -33.04 20.33 0.36
C GLN A 279 -33.46 21.71 -0.16
N GLY A 280 -32.58 22.72 -0.09
CA GLY A 280 -32.85 24.06 -0.61
C GLY A 280 -32.98 24.08 -2.13
N LEU A 281 -32.11 23.36 -2.84
CA LEU A 281 -32.18 23.21 -4.30
C LEU A 281 -33.44 22.46 -4.74
N ALA A 282 -33.83 21.41 -4.02
CA ALA A 282 -35.07 20.69 -4.26
C ALA A 282 -36.31 21.59 -4.03
N TRP A 283 -36.29 22.40 -2.97
CA TRP A 283 -37.36 23.36 -2.64
C TRP A 283 -37.63 24.36 -3.76
N HIS A 284 -36.58 24.82 -4.43
CA HIS A 284 -36.65 25.77 -5.55
C HIS A 284 -36.76 25.08 -6.93
N GLY A 285 -36.83 23.75 -6.98
CA GLY A 285 -36.90 23.02 -8.24
C GLY A 285 -35.65 23.16 -9.12
N LEU A 286 -34.48 23.33 -8.49
CA LEU A 286 -33.19 23.49 -9.16
C LEU A 286 -32.40 22.17 -9.25
N LEU A 287 -32.71 21.20 -8.40
CA LEU A 287 -31.92 19.96 -8.31
C LEU A 287 -31.95 19.12 -9.60
N ASP A 288 -33.04 19.16 -10.37
CA ASP A 288 -33.18 18.44 -11.65
C ASP A 288 -32.55 19.16 -12.85
N GLN A 289 -31.90 20.31 -12.62
CA GLN A 289 -31.25 21.11 -13.66
C GLN A 289 -29.79 20.73 -13.91
N PHE A 290 -29.18 19.99 -12.99
CA PHE A 290 -27.77 19.60 -13.07
C PHE A 290 -27.58 18.31 -13.88
N ASP A 291 -26.71 18.33 -14.89
CA ASP A 291 -26.32 17.12 -15.64
C ASP A 291 -25.41 16.23 -14.79
N TYR A 292 -24.47 16.83 -14.05
CA TYR A 292 -23.49 16.12 -13.23
C TYR A 292 -23.65 16.39 -11.74
N LEU A 293 -23.44 15.35 -10.94
CA LEU A 293 -23.23 15.43 -9.49
C LEU A 293 -21.79 15.03 -9.20
N SER A 294 -20.91 16.01 -9.03
CA SER A 294 -19.49 15.80 -8.71
C SER A 294 -19.28 15.82 -7.21
N THR A 295 -18.63 14.80 -6.66
CA THR A 295 -18.51 14.65 -5.20
C THR A 295 -17.11 14.26 -4.76
N VAL A 296 -16.70 14.77 -3.59
CA VAL A 296 -15.46 14.41 -2.91
C VAL A 296 -15.78 14.09 -1.45
N SER A 297 -15.22 13.01 -0.90
CA SER A 297 -15.20 12.71 0.54
C SER A 297 -16.58 12.86 1.21
N GLY A 298 -16.75 13.77 2.17
CA GLY A 298 -18.04 14.06 2.82
C GLY A 298 -19.19 14.42 1.86
N GLY A 299 -18.91 15.14 0.76
CA GLY A 299 -19.89 15.38 -0.30
C GLY A 299 -20.31 14.08 -1.02
N GLY A 300 -19.43 13.08 -1.05
CA GLY A 300 -19.72 11.73 -1.53
C GLY A 300 -20.69 10.97 -0.64
N TYR A 301 -20.73 11.23 0.67
CA TYR A 301 -21.67 10.57 1.59
C TYR A 301 -23.11 10.97 1.26
N THR A 302 -23.35 12.27 1.15
CA THR A 302 -24.67 12.82 0.80
C THR A 302 -25.01 12.59 -0.67
N GLY A 303 -24.04 12.74 -1.58
CA GLY A 303 -24.26 12.43 -3.00
C GLY A 303 -24.57 10.96 -3.24
N GLY A 304 -23.88 10.05 -2.56
CA GLY A 304 -24.17 8.61 -2.62
C GLY A 304 -25.54 8.27 -2.05
N TRP A 305 -25.96 8.90 -0.94
CA TRP A 305 -27.33 8.79 -0.43
C TRP A 305 -28.36 9.23 -1.47
N LEU A 306 -28.15 10.39 -2.12
CA LEU A 306 -29.06 10.88 -3.16
C LEU A 306 -29.12 9.93 -4.36
N SER A 307 -27.99 9.49 -4.89
CA SER A 307 -27.93 8.57 -6.03
C SER A 307 -28.55 7.20 -5.71
N ALA A 308 -28.31 6.65 -4.51
CA ALA A 308 -28.95 5.42 -4.08
C ALA A 308 -30.48 5.59 -3.91
N TRP A 309 -30.95 6.75 -3.46
CA TRP A 309 -32.37 7.02 -3.30
C TRP A 309 -33.04 7.14 -4.66
N ILE A 310 -32.45 7.89 -5.60
CA ILE A 310 -32.94 8.00 -6.98
C ILE A 310 -33.06 6.61 -7.61
N HIS A 311 -32.01 5.79 -7.50
CA HIS A 311 -32.00 4.42 -8.03
C HIS A 311 -33.10 3.56 -7.41
N GLY A 312 -33.27 3.63 -6.08
CA GLY A 312 -34.34 2.90 -5.38
C GLY A 312 -35.74 3.29 -5.86
N GLU A 313 -35.97 4.57 -6.14
CA GLU A 313 -37.22 5.07 -6.71
C GLU A 313 -37.38 4.68 -8.19
N ASP A 314 -36.32 4.63 -8.98
CA ASP A 314 -36.37 4.21 -10.40
C ASP A 314 -36.74 2.73 -10.52
N CYS A 315 -36.21 1.85 -9.67
CA CYS A 315 -36.60 0.43 -9.64
C CYS A 315 -38.07 0.19 -9.23
N GLU A 316 -38.73 1.16 -8.58
CA GLU A 316 -40.18 1.08 -8.31
C GLU A 316 -41.04 1.42 -9.53
N ASP A 317 -40.52 2.26 -10.44
CA ASP A 317 -41.25 2.73 -11.63
C ASP A 317 -41.58 1.60 -12.61
N GLU A 318 -40.80 0.50 -12.61
CA GLU A 318 -41.15 -0.70 -13.38
C GLU A 318 -42.51 -1.29 -12.96
N ARG A 319 -43.04 -0.93 -11.78
CA ARG A 319 -44.38 -1.33 -11.30
C ARG A 319 -45.40 -0.19 -11.30
N ASP A 320 -44.98 1.07 -11.44
CA ASP A 320 -45.84 2.26 -11.38
C ASP A 320 -45.96 2.93 -12.76
N ARG A 321 -47.19 3.08 -13.28
CA ARG A 321 -47.46 3.65 -14.62
C ARG A 321 -47.35 5.17 -14.67
N SER A 322 -46.84 5.82 -13.62
CA SER A 322 -46.86 7.28 -13.45
C SER A 322 -45.90 8.03 -14.39
N GLY A 323 -44.92 7.35 -14.97
CA GLY A 323 -44.04 7.89 -16.01
C GLY A 323 -43.02 8.94 -15.53
N ARG A 324 -42.93 9.18 -14.22
CA ARG A 324 -42.02 10.16 -13.61
C ARG A 324 -40.64 9.56 -13.37
N SER A 325 -39.57 10.37 -13.50
CA SER A 325 -38.23 9.91 -13.12
C SER A 325 -38.09 9.76 -11.61
N GLY A 326 -37.23 8.85 -11.15
CA GLY A 326 -36.92 8.65 -9.73
C GLY A 326 -36.44 9.93 -9.06
N LEU A 327 -35.62 10.74 -9.75
CA LEU A 327 -35.20 12.06 -9.28
C LEU A 327 -36.39 12.97 -8.95
N ARG A 328 -37.43 12.99 -9.80
CA ARG A 328 -38.60 13.82 -9.53
C ARG A 328 -39.38 13.35 -8.31
N ARG A 329 -39.49 12.02 -8.11
CA ARG A 329 -40.09 11.45 -6.89
C ARG A 329 -39.30 11.80 -5.63
N VAL A 330 -37.97 11.78 -5.69
CA VAL A 330 -37.12 12.21 -4.57
C VAL A 330 -37.35 13.69 -4.25
N ILE A 331 -37.39 14.57 -5.27
CA ILE A 331 -37.69 16.00 -5.08
C ILE A 331 -39.08 16.20 -4.46
N ASP A 332 -40.09 15.49 -4.95
CA ASP A 332 -41.45 15.55 -4.40
C ASP A 332 -41.49 15.10 -2.92
N LYS A 333 -40.74 14.04 -2.56
CA LYS A 333 -40.62 13.55 -1.18
C LYS A 333 -39.84 14.52 -0.28
N LEU A 334 -38.78 15.16 -0.78
CA LEU A 334 -38.03 16.19 -0.04
C LEU A 334 -38.88 17.42 0.25
N ASN A 335 -39.80 17.77 -0.66
CA ASN A 335 -40.72 18.90 -0.53
C ASN A 335 -42.06 18.52 0.14
N ALA A 336 -42.26 17.25 0.50
CA ALA A 336 -43.52 16.79 1.05
C ALA A 336 -43.77 17.40 2.42
N ARG A 337 -45.05 17.74 2.69
CA ARG A 337 -45.46 18.22 4.01
C ARG A 337 -45.34 17.10 5.05
N PRO A 338 -45.11 17.47 6.33
CA PRO A 338 -45.27 16.55 7.45
C PRO A 338 -46.62 15.83 7.37
N ARG A 339 -46.61 14.50 7.33
CA ARG A 339 -47.85 13.69 7.26
C ARG A 339 -48.57 13.64 8.60
N SER A 340 -47.84 13.76 9.70
CA SER A 340 -48.34 13.77 11.07
C SER A 340 -47.36 14.48 12.00
N GLN A 341 -47.79 14.86 13.19
CA GLN A 341 -46.89 15.41 14.22
C GLN A 341 -45.81 14.41 14.66
N LEU A 342 -46.08 13.10 14.52
CA LEU A 342 -45.16 12.01 14.87
C LEU A 342 -44.16 11.70 13.74
N THR A 343 -44.40 12.20 12.53
CA THR A 343 -43.55 12.01 11.35
C THR A 343 -43.32 13.36 10.67
N PRO A 344 -42.49 14.23 11.28
CA PRO A 344 -42.30 15.60 10.82
C PRO A 344 -41.54 15.69 9.48
N GLU A 345 -40.85 14.63 9.08
CA GLU A 345 -40.02 14.60 7.87
C GLU A 345 -40.03 13.21 7.21
N PRO A 346 -39.55 13.09 5.95
CA PRO A 346 -39.30 11.82 5.29
C PRO A 346 -38.44 10.86 6.12
N GLU A 347 -38.79 9.58 6.10
CA GLU A 347 -38.09 8.53 6.84
C GLU A 347 -36.58 8.47 6.54
N THR A 348 -36.20 8.75 5.29
CA THR A 348 -34.81 8.79 4.84
C THR A 348 -33.99 9.88 5.54
N LEU A 349 -34.59 11.04 5.84
CA LEU A 349 -33.96 12.14 6.57
C LEU A 349 -33.90 11.86 8.08
N SER A 350 -34.99 11.32 8.65
CA SER A 350 -35.00 10.87 10.05
C SER A 350 -33.89 9.85 10.32
N HIS A 351 -33.65 8.92 9.38
CA HIS A 351 -32.55 7.96 9.49
C HIS A 351 -31.18 8.63 9.57
N LEU A 352 -30.90 9.62 8.72
CA LEU A 352 -29.62 10.33 8.75
C LEU A 352 -29.42 11.07 10.07
N ARG A 353 -30.48 11.67 10.63
CA ARG A 353 -30.42 12.31 11.96
C ARG A 353 -30.20 11.28 13.09
N GLU A 354 -30.94 10.16 13.08
CA GLU A 354 -30.80 9.06 14.04
C GLU A 354 -29.38 8.48 14.07
N TYR A 355 -28.69 8.47 12.93
CA TYR A 355 -27.31 7.98 12.78
C TYR A 355 -26.28 9.12 12.57
N SER A 356 -26.58 10.34 13.04
CA SER A 356 -25.67 11.50 12.99
C SER A 356 -24.28 11.18 13.57
N ASN A 357 -24.24 10.35 14.62
CA ASN A 357 -23.03 9.66 15.06
C ASN A 357 -22.87 8.28 14.37
N TYR A 358 -22.39 8.30 13.14
CA TYR A 358 -22.36 7.13 12.27
C TYR A 358 -21.31 6.05 12.66
N LEU A 359 -20.17 6.46 13.23
CA LEU A 359 -19.07 5.56 13.60
C LEU A 359 -19.44 4.67 14.80
N THR A 360 -19.98 5.28 15.85
CA THR A 360 -20.43 4.62 17.09
C THR A 360 -21.72 5.28 17.59
N PRO A 361 -22.89 4.83 17.13
CA PRO A 361 -24.18 5.43 17.50
C PRO A 361 -24.40 5.49 19.02
N LYS A 362 -23.91 4.49 19.76
CA LYS A 362 -23.88 4.49 21.23
C LYS A 362 -22.46 4.70 21.74
N LEU A 363 -22.14 5.93 22.12
CA LEU A 363 -20.88 6.26 22.81
C LEU A 363 -20.94 5.80 24.27
N GLY A 364 -19.91 5.09 24.73
CA GLY A 364 -19.73 4.76 26.14
C GLY A 364 -18.69 3.65 26.36
N LEU A 365 -17.93 3.70 27.46
CA LEU A 365 -16.94 2.67 27.79
C LEU A 365 -17.55 1.28 27.99
N LEU A 366 -18.84 1.21 28.35
CA LEU A 366 -19.60 -0.03 28.49
C LEU A 366 -20.47 -0.35 27.25
N SER A 367 -20.32 0.41 26.16
CA SER A 367 -21.05 0.19 24.92
C SER A 367 -20.43 -0.94 24.09
N ALA A 368 -21.27 -1.86 23.62
CA ALA A 368 -20.84 -2.89 22.68
C ALA A 368 -20.29 -2.30 21.37
N ASP A 369 -20.76 -1.12 20.93
CA ASP A 369 -20.29 -0.47 19.70
C ASP A 369 -18.81 -0.05 19.82
N THR A 370 -18.41 0.53 20.96
CA THR A 370 -17.03 0.96 21.21
C THR A 370 -16.08 -0.24 21.25
N TRP A 371 -16.44 -1.31 21.96
CA TRP A 371 -15.63 -2.53 22.01
C TRP A 371 -15.59 -3.28 20.68
N THR A 372 -16.64 -3.18 19.86
CA THR A 372 -16.63 -3.73 18.50
C THR A 372 -15.58 -3.04 17.62
N VAL A 373 -15.43 -1.71 17.74
CA VAL A 373 -14.39 -0.95 17.02
C VAL A 373 -13.00 -1.36 17.50
N VAL A 374 -12.78 -1.42 18.81
CA VAL A 374 -11.49 -1.84 19.39
C VAL A 374 -11.15 -3.27 18.95
N ALA A 375 -12.06 -4.22 19.08
CA ALA A 375 -11.86 -5.60 18.69
C ALA A 375 -11.58 -5.75 17.19
N THR A 376 -12.30 -4.98 16.34
CA THR A 376 -12.08 -4.96 14.89
C THR A 376 -10.69 -4.40 14.56
N TYR A 377 -10.28 -3.31 15.21
CA TYR A 377 -8.96 -2.72 15.01
C TYR A 377 -7.85 -3.68 15.45
N VAL A 378 -7.93 -4.26 16.65
CA VAL A 378 -6.94 -5.22 17.16
C VAL A 378 -6.85 -6.43 16.24
N ARG A 379 -7.97 -7.03 15.84
CA ARG A 379 -7.99 -8.16 14.88
C ARG A 379 -7.29 -7.80 13.58
N ASN A 380 -7.63 -6.66 12.99
CA ASN A 380 -7.08 -6.20 11.72
C ASN A 380 -5.57 -5.86 11.84
N LEU A 381 -5.15 -5.26 12.95
CA LEU A 381 -3.75 -4.98 13.27
C LEU A 381 -2.94 -6.27 13.40
N THR A 382 -3.46 -7.27 14.12
CA THR A 382 -2.81 -8.59 14.25
C THR A 382 -2.64 -9.26 12.89
N LEU A 383 -3.67 -9.24 12.03
CA LEU A 383 -3.58 -9.81 10.69
C LEU A 383 -2.56 -9.09 9.80
N ASN A 384 -2.45 -7.77 9.93
CA ASN A 384 -1.42 -6.98 9.24
C ASN A 384 -0.02 -7.34 9.75
N TRP A 385 0.15 -7.49 11.07
CA TRP A 385 1.42 -7.87 11.68
C TRP A 385 1.83 -9.32 11.39
N LEU A 386 0.89 -10.25 11.22
CA LEU A 386 1.18 -11.62 10.78
C LEU A 386 1.79 -11.68 9.37
N VAL A 387 1.69 -10.62 8.58
CA VAL A 387 2.42 -10.46 7.31
C VAL A 387 3.72 -9.69 7.54
N LEU A 388 3.62 -8.49 8.11
CA LEU A 388 4.76 -7.56 8.21
C LEU A 388 5.85 -8.03 9.17
N VAL A 389 5.50 -8.43 10.39
CA VAL A 389 6.47 -8.76 11.43
C VAL A 389 7.32 -9.95 11.00
N PRO A 390 6.77 -11.08 10.52
CA PRO A 390 7.60 -12.21 10.06
C PRO A 390 8.53 -11.84 8.88
N LEU A 391 8.07 -11.03 7.92
CA LEU A 391 8.93 -10.56 6.82
C LEU A 391 10.03 -9.62 7.31
N LEU A 392 9.72 -8.73 8.26
CA LEU A 392 10.71 -7.89 8.93
C LEU A 392 11.71 -8.74 9.69
N LEU A 393 11.28 -9.74 10.47
CA LEU A 393 12.17 -10.65 11.18
C LEU A 393 13.10 -11.41 10.22
N ALA A 394 12.59 -11.87 9.07
CA ALA A 394 13.41 -12.50 8.04
C ALA A 394 14.45 -11.53 7.45
N MET A 395 14.08 -10.27 7.22
CA MET A 395 15.01 -9.23 6.76
C MET A 395 16.06 -8.88 7.82
N LEU A 396 15.65 -8.72 9.08
CA LEU A 396 16.54 -8.44 10.21
C LEU A 396 17.43 -9.63 10.57
N ALA A 397 17.10 -10.83 10.09
CA ALA A 397 17.98 -11.99 10.20
C ALA A 397 19.18 -11.93 9.24
N ILE A 398 19.17 -11.09 8.19
CA ILE A 398 20.25 -11.04 7.19
C ILE A 398 21.61 -10.71 7.83
N PRO A 399 21.79 -9.64 8.64
CA PRO A 399 23.07 -9.38 9.30
C PRO A 399 23.52 -10.54 10.19
N ARG A 400 22.58 -11.26 10.82
CA ARG A 400 22.87 -12.37 11.73
C ARG A 400 23.28 -13.64 11.04
N LEU A 401 22.54 -14.01 9.99
CA LEU A 401 22.92 -15.09 9.09
C LEU A 401 24.33 -14.87 8.59
N TRP A 402 24.67 -13.62 8.30
CA TRP A 402 25.99 -13.28 7.87
C TRP A 402 27.04 -13.41 8.98
N VAL A 403 26.76 -12.95 10.21
CA VAL A 403 27.62 -13.20 11.40
C VAL A 403 27.86 -14.70 11.57
N SER A 404 26.81 -15.52 11.60
CA SER A 404 26.96 -16.97 11.75
C SER A 404 27.73 -17.60 10.58
N LEU A 405 27.56 -17.10 9.35
CA LEU A 405 28.26 -17.57 8.15
C LEU A 405 29.76 -17.23 8.18
N VAL A 406 30.12 -15.99 8.54
CA VAL A 406 31.53 -15.57 8.63
C VAL A 406 32.25 -16.18 9.83
N SER A 407 31.52 -16.71 10.81
CA SER A 407 32.08 -17.46 11.94
C SER A 407 32.26 -18.95 11.65
N LEU A 408 31.80 -19.46 10.50
CA LEU A 408 31.96 -20.88 10.18
C LEU A 408 33.43 -21.26 9.99
N THR A 409 33.78 -22.45 10.47
CA THR A 409 35.04 -23.14 10.19
C THR A 409 34.76 -24.34 9.28
N PRO A 410 34.87 -24.18 7.95
CA PRO A 410 34.55 -25.24 7.00
C PRO A 410 35.49 -26.47 7.13
N PRO A 411 35.01 -27.69 6.88
CA PRO A 411 35.83 -28.91 6.92
C PRO A 411 36.98 -28.87 5.90
N ARG A 412 38.08 -29.56 6.19
CA ARG A 412 39.30 -29.53 5.35
C ARG A 412 39.02 -29.96 3.91
N GLU A 413 38.18 -30.97 3.72
CA GLU A 413 37.83 -31.50 2.40
C GLU A 413 36.91 -30.58 1.57
N TRP A 414 36.17 -29.67 2.20
CA TRP A 414 35.24 -28.75 1.52
C TRP A 414 35.79 -27.32 1.36
N ILE A 415 36.82 -26.96 2.11
CA ILE A 415 37.38 -25.62 2.21
C ILE A 415 37.69 -24.99 0.84
N LEU A 416 38.40 -25.72 -0.04
CA LEU A 416 38.82 -25.19 -1.34
C LEU A 416 37.63 -25.00 -2.29
N TRP A 417 36.65 -25.91 -2.25
CA TRP A 417 35.43 -25.82 -3.04
C TRP A 417 34.53 -24.69 -2.59
N LEU A 418 34.37 -24.50 -1.28
CA LEU A 418 33.61 -23.40 -0.69
C LEU A 418 34.24 -22.05 -1.02
N LEU A 419 35.56 -21.92 -0.87
CA LEU A 419 36.28 -20.69 -1.19
C LEU A 419 36.27 -20.39 -2.69
N GLY A 420 36.68 -21.36 -3.51
CA GLY A 420 36.71 -21.21 -4.96
C GLY A 420 35.32 -20.94 -5.54
N GLY A 421 34.29 -21.64 -5.07
CA GLY A 421 32.90 -21.42 -5.48
C GLY A 421 32.37 -20.05 -5.07
N THR A 422 32.61 -19.62 -3.83
CA THR A 422 32.17 -18.30 -3.35
C THR A 422 32.85 -17.16 -4.10
N LEU A 423 34.16 -17.27 -4.34
CA LEU A 423 34.92 -16.30 -5.11
C LEU A 423 34.49 -16.25 -6.58
N LEU A 424 34.25 -17.41 -7.21
CA LEU A 424 33.75 -17.49 -8.58
C LEU A 424 32.39 -16.81 -8.73
N VAL A 425 31.46 -17.05 -7.80
CA VAL A 425 30.14 -16.39 -7.83
C VAL A 425 30.28 -14.89 -7.60
N ALA A 426 31.14 -14.46 -6.66
CA ALA A 426 31.40 -13.04 -6.43
C ALA A 426 31.96 -12.36 -7.69
N GLU A 427 32.87 -13.02 -8.39
CA GLU A 427 33.47 -12.56 -9.64
C GLU A 427 32.43 -12.48 -10.77
N VAL A 428 31.59 -13.50 -10.94
CA VAL A 428 30.50 -13.48 -11.93
C VAL A 428 29.51 -12.35 -11.66
N LEU A 429 29.15 -12.10 -10.39
CA LEU A 429 28.27 -10.98 -10.03
C LEU A 429 28.93 -9.63 -10.31
N ALA A 430 30.22 -9.47 -10.01
CA ALA A 430 30.97 -8.26 -10.32
C ALA A 430 31.07 -8.04 -11.84
N MET A 431 31.33 -9.09 -12.63
CA MET A 431 31.31 -9.03 -14.10
C MET A 431 29.93 -8.64 -14.61
N GLN A 432 28.86 -9.25 -14.10
CA GLN A 432 27.50 -8.93 -14.50
C GLN A 432 27.13 -7.48 -14.15
N ALA A 433 27.60 -6.98 -13.01
CA ALA A 433 27.46 -5.59 -12.62
C ALA A 433 28.14 -4.66 -13.62
N ILE A 434 29.41 -4.91 -13.95
CA ILE A 434 30.17 -4.10 -14.92
C ILE A 434 29.56 -4.15 -16.31
N ILE A 435 29.18 -5.35 -16.79
CA ILE A 435 28.54 -5.53 -18.09
C ILE A 435 27.27 -4.68 -18.14
N TYR A 436 26.39 -4.82 -17.14
CA TYR A 436 25.12 -4.11 -17.13
C TYR A 436 25.26 -2.59 -16.92
N LEU A 437 26.23 -2.15 -16.11
CA LEU A 437 26.64 -0.76 -15.98
C LEU A 437 27.05 -0.21 -17.36
N GLY A 438 27.91 -0.94 -18.06
CA GLY A 438 28.31 -0.70 -19.44
C GLY A 438 27.16 -0.78 -20.47
N ARG A 439 26.05 -1.46 -20.17
CA ARG A 439 24.90 -1.49 -21.09
C ARG A 439 24.04 -0.23 -21.02
N ASN A 440 24.12 0.52 -19.92
CA ASN A 440 23.19 1.60 -19.56
C ASN A 440 23.87 2.97 -19.37
N LEU A 441 25.12 3.11 -19.82
CA LEU A 441 25.82 4.40 -19.85
C LEU A 441 25.23 5.30 -20.98
N PRO A 442 25.31 6.64 -20.85
CA PRO A 442 24.52 7.61 -21.62
C PRO A 442 24.84 7.74 -23.12
N TRP A 443 25.87 7.07 -23.64
CA TRP A 443 26.35 7.30 -25.02
C TRP A 443 25.37 6.87 -26.12
N ASP A 444 24.28 6.18 -25.75
CA ASP A 444 23.27 5.66 -26.68
C ASP A 444 21.90 6.25 -26.32
N ALA A 445 21.39 7.16 -27.16
CA ALA A 445 20.09 7.83 -27.00
C ALA A 445 18.89 6.85 -27.10
N HIS A 446 19.13 5.54 -27.20
CA HIS A 446 18.15 4.46 -27.37
C HIS A 446 18.06 3.48 -26.19
N SER A 447 18.70 3.75 -25.04
CA SER A 447 18.47 2.90 -23.86
C SER A 447 17.02 3.05 -23.33
N GLN A 448 16.20 2.03 -23.57
CA GLN A 448 14.76 1.98 -23.29
C GLN A 448 14.42 1.52 -21.86
N GLU A 449 15.40 1.10 -21.04
CA GLU A 449 15.13 0.69 -19.64
C GLU A 449 15.00 1.92 -18.73
N HIS A 450 13.91 1.99 -17.96
CA HIS A 450 13.72 3.02 -16.94
C HIS A 450 14.90 3.03 -15.96
N GLY A 451 15.52 4.19 -15.72
CA GLY A 451 16.73 4.34 -14.89
C GLY A 451 16.65 3.70 -13.49
N ARG A 452 15.43 3.55 -12.95
CA ARG A 452 15.16 2.86 -11.67
C ARG A 452 15.42 1.35 -11.70
N ARG A 453 15.13 0.67 -12.82
CA ARG A 453 15.46 -0.76 -13.00
C ARG A 453 16.96 -0.95 -13.13
N VAL A 454 17.62 -0.02 -13.81
CA VAL A 454 19.07 0.02 -13.93
C VAL A 454 19.72 0.13 -12.56
N TRP A 455 19.26 1.09 -11.76
CA TRP A 455 19.71 1.31 -10.38
C TRP A 455 19.59 0.05 -9.50
N THR A 456 18.40 -0.53 -9.42
CA THR A 456 18.11 -1.61 -8.46
C THR A 456 18.94 -2.87 -8.76
N ARG A 457 19.08 -3.24 -10.03
CA ARG A 457 19.82 -4.44 -10.46
C ARG A 457 21.33 -4.26 -10.29
N SER A 458 21.87 -3.10 -10.68
CA SER A 458 23.29 -2.78 -10.49
C SER A 458 23.69 -2.79 -9.02
N LEU A 459 22.84 -2.22 -8.15
CA LEU A 459 23.07 -2.21 -6.72
C LEU A 459 23.12 -3.63 -6.13
N LEU A 460 22.17 -4.49 -6.51
CA LEU A 460 22.09 -5.87 -6.03
C LEU A 460 23.35 -6.68 -6.39
N TRP A 461 23.86 -6.55 -7.61
CA TRP A 461 25.07 -7.29 -8.00
C TRP A 461 26.33 -6.77 -7.32
N TRP A 462 26.50 -5.45 -7.18
CA TRP A 462 27.65 -4.87 -6.48
C TRP A 462 27.66 -5.21 -4.99
N LEU A 463 26.52 -5.08 -4.32
CA LEU A 463 26.39 -5.43 -2.91
C LEU A 463 26.58 -6.94 -2.70
N GLY A 464 26.00 -7.77 -3.58
CA GLY A 464 26.16 -9.23 -3.55
C GLY A 464 27.60 -9.67 -3.75
N ALA A 465 28.30 -9.08 -4.73
CA ALA A 465 29.73 -9.33 -4.97
C ALA A 465 30.56 -8.95 -3.73
N ALA A 466 30.34 -7.75 -3.17
CA ALA A 466 31.06 -7.29 -1.98
C ALA A 466 30.86 -8.23 -0.78
N VAL A 467 29.61 -8.61 -0.49
CA VAL A 467 29.28 -9.57 0.59
C VAL A 467 29.98 -10.91 0.38
N LEU A 468 29.95 -11.48 -0.83
CA LEU A 468 30.57 -12.77 -1.10
C LEU A 468 32.11 -12.72 -1.04
N PHE A 469 32.75 -11.67 -1.56
CA PHE A 469 34.19 -11.48 -1.44
C PHE A 469 34.63 -11.41 0.03
N ILE A 470 33.91 -10.63 0.83
CA ILE A 470 34.17 -10.46 2.27
C ILE A 470 33.90 -11.76 3.03
N THR A 471 32.87 -12.51 2.65
CA THR A 471 32.57 -13.82 3.23
C THR A 471 33.67 -14.84 2.93
N ALA A 472 34.11 -14.93 1.67
CA ALA A 472 35.20 -15.81 1.27
C ALA A 472 36.48 -15.50 2.05
N TRP A 473 36.79 -14.21 2.22
CA TRP A 473 37.94 -13.78 3.02
C TRP A 473 37.85 -14.24 4.49
N ALA A 474 36.69 -14.07 5.12
CA ALA A 474 36.46 -14.53 6.49
C ALA A 474 36.62 -16.06 6.63
N LEU A 475 36.02 -16.84 5.72
CA LEU A 475 36.12 -18.31 5.72
C LEU A 475 37.58 -18.78 5.56
N TYR A 476 38.34 -18.13 4.70
CA TYR A 476 39.77 -18.41 4.52
C TYR A 476 40.55 -18.13 5.81
N ARG A 477 40.33 -16.96 6.43
CA ARG A 477 40.98 -16.58 7.69
C ARG A 477 40.64 -17.55 8.84
N ASN A 478 39.38 -17.97 8.94
CA ASN A 478 38.97 -18.96 9.93
C ASN A 478 39.61 -20.32 9.69
N ALA A 479 39.72 -20.77 8.43
CA ALA A 479 40.40 -22.01 8.09
C ALA A 479 41.90 -21.96 8.42
N VAL A 480 42.54 -20.80 8.23
CA VAL A 480 43.94 -20.57 8.63
C VAL A 480 44.08 -20.58 10.15
N ALA A 481 43.19 -19.87 10.87
CA ALA A 481 43.19 -19.81 12.32
C ALA A 481 42.96 -21.19 12.97
N ALA A 482 42.09 -22.00 12.38
CA ALA A 482 41.82 -23.38 12.79
C ALA A 482 42.91 -24.39 12.36
N GLN A 483 44.06 -23.91 11.86
CA GLN A 483 45.17 -24.72 11.35
C GLN A 483 44.77 -25.72 10.25
N ARG A 484 43.65 -25.48 9.56
CA ARG A 484 43.17 -26.31 8.42
C ARG A 484 43.79 -25.87 7.08
N MET A 485 44.32 -24.66 7.02
CA MET A 485 45.09 -24.11 5.90
C MET A 485 46.26 -23.26 6.38
N THR A 486 47.25 -23.05 5.51
CA THR A 486 48.37 -22.14 5.75
C THR A 486 48.06 -20.75 5.21
N MET A 487 48.47 -19.70 5.93
CA MET A 487 48.37 -18.33 5.44
C MET A 487 49.24 -18.16 4.18
N LEU A 488 48.60 -17.86 3.05
CA LEU A 488 49.24 -17.45 1.82
C LEU A 488 50.13 -16.21 2.07
N PRO A 489 51.31 -16.13 1.43
CA PRO A 489 52.14 -14.94 1.46
C PRO A 489 51.36 -13.71 0.97
N GLY A 490 51.50 -12.57 1.66
CA GLY A 490 50.78 -11.34 1.31
C GLY A 490 51.00 -10.87 -0.13
N GLY A 491 52.18 -11.14 -0.71
CA GLY A 491 52.47 -10.86 -2.11
C GLY A 491 51.65 -11.73 -3.08
N LEU A 492 51.41 -13.00 -2.76
CA LEU A 492 50.59 -13.90 -3.58
C LEU A 492 49.11 -13.48 -3.52
N ILE A 493 48.64 -13.06 -2.35
CA ILE A 493 47.30 -12.52 -2.16
C ILE A 493 47.09 -11.27 -3.05
N LEU A 494 48.07 -10.35 -3.05
CA LEU A 494 48.06 -9.17 -3.91
C LEU A 494 48.00 -9.53 -5.40
N VAL A 495 48.76 -10.54 -5.83
CA VAL A 495 48.75 -11.03 -7.22
C VAL A 495 47.39 -11.62 -7.60
N ILE A 496 46.81 -12.48 -6.76
CA ILE A 496 45.48 -13.08 -7.02
C ILE A 496 44.42 -11.99 -7.18
N PHE A 497 44.37 -11.01 -6.27
CA PHE A 497 43.40 -9.92 -6.38
C PHE A 497 43.68 -8.98 -7.56
N SER A 498 44.93 -8.82 -7.95
CA SER A 498 45.30 -8.08 -9.17
C SER A 498 44.84 -8.82 -10.44
N LEU A 499 44.92 -10.14 -10.47
CA LEU A 499 44.40 -10.94 -11.59
C LEU A 499 42.87 -10.87 -11.70
N VAL A 500 42.17 -10.94 -10.56
CA VAL A 500 40.72 -10.74 -10.50
C VAL A 500 40.35 -9.34 -10.99
N GLY A 501 41.02 -8.29 -10.52
CA GLY A 501 40.81 -6.92 -10.99
C GLY A 501 41.09 -6.75 -12.50
N ALA A 502 42.14 -7.38 -13.01
CA ALA A 502 42.47 -7.38 -14.43
C ALA A 502 41.39 -8.09 -15.28
N SER A 503 40.83 -9.20 -14.80
CA SER A 503 39.76 -9.92 -15.49
C SER A 503 38.47 -9.09 -15.63
N LEU A 504 38.04 -8.43 -14.54
CA LEU A 504 36.88 -7.54 -14.53
C LEU A 504 37.05 -6.36 -15.50
N SER A 505 38.27 -5.82 -15.52
CA SER A 505 38.66 -4.72 -16.38
C SER A 505 38.72 -5.14 -17.87
N ALA A 506 39.17 -6.36 -18.16
CA ALA A 506 39.16 -6.93 -19.51
C ALA A 506 37.74 -7.16 -20.05
N VAL A 507 36.81 -7.61 -19.20
CA VAL A 507 35.38 -7.76 -19.56
C VAL A 507 34.76 -6.41 -19.89
N GLY A 508 35.00 -5.39 -19.06
CA GLY A 508 34.55 -4.03 -19.32
C GLY A 508 35.07 -3.48 -20.65
N TRP A 509 36.34 -3.72 -20.96
CA TRP A 509 36.96 -3.35 -22.23
C TRP A 509 36.36 -4.07 -23.44
N PHE A 510 36.12 -5.38 -23.32
CA PHE A 510 35.54 -6.18 -24.40
C PHE A 510 34.13 -5.71 -24.76
N GLU A 511 33.28 -5.43 -23.75
CA GLU A 511 31.93 -4.89 -23.99
C GLU A 511 31.95 -3.49 -24.60
N TYR A 512 32.86 -2.61 -24.15
CA TYR A 512 33.08 -1.31 -24.78
C TYR A 512 33.46 -1.46 -26.27
N ARG A 513 34.42 -2.34 -26.59
CA ARG A 513 34.88 -2.58 -27.96
C ARG A 513 33.79 -3.17 -28.85
N ARG A 514 33.06 -4.17 -28.35
CA ARG A 514 31.95 -4.85 -29.06
C ARG A 514 30.84 -3.87 -29.45
N ARG A 515 30.54 -2.89 -28.58
CA ARG A 515 29.51 -1.89 -28.83
C ARG A 515 29.96 -0.82 -29.81
N ARG A 516 31.21 -0.37 -29.72
CA ARG A 516 31.81 0.52 -30.72
C ARG A 516 31.73 -0.08 -32.13
N SER A 517 32.01 -1.38 -32.29
CA SER A 517 31.88 -2.05 -33.59
C SER A 517 30.44 -2.12 -34.11
N ARG A 518 29.44 -2.17 -33.23
CA ARG A 518 28.01 -2.12 -33.62
C ARG A 518 27.55 -0.71 -33.98
N GLY A 519 27.90 0.29 -33.17
CA GLY A 519 27.57 1.69 -33.45
C GLY A 519 28.18 2.19 -34.76
N GLN A 520 29.39 1.73 -35.11
CA GLN A 520 30.01 2.01 -36.41
C GLN A 520 29.33 1.26 -37.58
N ALA A 521 28.75 0.08 -37.35
CA ALA A 521 28.02 -0.69 -38.36
C ALA A 521 26.63 -0.10 -38.66
N GLU A 522 25.93 0.42 -37.64
CA GLU A 522 24.61 1.04 -37.79
C GLU A 522 24.71 2.46 -38.41
N SER A 523 25.75 3.22 -38.09
CA SER A 523 26.00 4.54 -38.69
C SER A 523 26.58 4.50 -40.12
N ALA A 524 26.91 3.30 -40.64
CA ALA A 524 27.25 3.10 -42.04
C ALA A 524 26.02 2.97 -42.98
N GLY A 525 24.80 2.88 -42.42
CA GLY A 525 23.56 2.63 -43.16
C GLY A 525 22.62 3.83 -43.38
N GLY A 526 22.96 5.05 -42.96
CA GLY A 526 22.08 6.24 -43.11
C GLY A 526 22.85 7.55 -43.35
N PRO A 527 22.21 8.59 -43.95
CA PRO A 527 22.90 9.82 -44.32
C PRO A 527 23.32 10.63 -43.08
N ARG A 528 24.61 11.02 -43.02
CA ARG A 528 25.19 11.82 -41.93
C ARG A 528 24.72 13.28 -41.97
N PRO A 529 24.31 13.89 -40.85
CA PRO A 529 24.15 15.34 -40.77
C PRO A 529 25.52 16.06 -40.73
N PRO A 530 25.65 17.30 -41.24
CA PRO A 530 26.95 17.92 -41.55
C PRO A 530 27.73 18.54 -40.37
N SER A 531 27.38 18.27 -39.11
CA SER A 531 27.94 18.99 -37.95
C SER A 531 28.69 18.14 -36.90
N ALA A 532 29.03 16.89 -37.21
CA ALA A 532 29.81 16.07 -36.29
C ALA A 532 31.32 16.42 -36.35
N GLN A 533 31.81 17.05 -35.27
CA GLN A 533 33.20 17.39 -34.98
C GLN A 533 34.19 16.21 -35.11
N PRO A 534 35.50 16.48 -35.24
CA PRO A 534 36.50 15.48 -35.62
C PRO A 534 36.71 14.38 -34.57
N ASP A 535 37.02 13.20 -35.10
CA ASP A 535 37.43 11.95 -34.47
C ASP A 535 38.32 12.08 -33.20
N HIS A 536 37.73 11.90 -32.01
CA HIS A 536 38.44 11.56 -30.77
C HIS A 536 38.79 10.05 -30.72
N THR A 537 39.43 9.52 -31.75
CA THR A 537 39.64 8.07 -31.92
C THR A 537 40.83 7.50 -31.14
N HIS A 538 41.82 8.33 -30.80
CA HIS A 538 43.03 7.93 -30.08
C HIS A 538 42.90 8.04 -28.54
N ASP A 539 42.04 8.92 -28.02
CA ASP A 539 41.93 9.16 -26.58
C ASP A 539 41.09 8.11 -25.84
N GLY A 540 40.07 7.52 -26.46
CA GLY A 540 39.27 6.45 -25.85
C GLY A 540 40.04 5.14 -25.59
N ARG A 541 41.10 4.87 -26.36
CA ARG A 541 42.01 3.71 -26.12
C ARG A 541 42.94 3.96 -24.94
N ARG A 542 43.45 5.19 -24.78
CA ARG A 542 44.29 5.60 -23.64
C ARG A 542 43.47 5.63 -22.35
N LEU A 543 42.23 6.13 -22.43
CA LEU A 543 41.28 6.17 -21.32
C LEU A 543 40.99 4.78 -20.76
N SER A 544 40.60 3.84 -21.62
CA SER A 544 40.25 2.49 -21.20
C SER A 544 41.47 1.73 -20.63
N LEU A 545 42.65 1.90 -21.22
CA LEU A 545 43.90 1.35 -20.67
C LEU A 545 44.27 1.96 -19.30
N VAL A 546 44.10 3.27 -19.11
CA VAL A 546 44.34 3.95 -17.81
C VAL A 546 43.30 3.51 -16.76
N LEU A 547 42.01 3.34 -17.15
CA LEU A 547 40.96 2.77 -16.30
C LEU A 547 41.28 1.34 -15.86
N ILE A 548 41.78 0.49 -16.76
CA ILE A 548 42.13 -0.91 -16.50
C ILE A 548 43.39 -1.02 -15.61
N LEU A 549 44.40 -0.16 -15.85
CA LEU A 549 45.68 -0.21 -15.15
C LEU A 549 45.67 0.48 -13.79
N ALA A 550 44.77 1.44 -13.54
CA ALA A 550 44.70 2.18 -12.26
C ALA A 550 43.70 1.58 -11.25
N THR A 551 42.62 0.93 -11.69
CA THR A 551 41.63 0.30 -10.79
C THR A 551 42.14 -0.98 -10.13
N THR A 552 42.96 -1.74 -10.86
CA THR A 552 43.51 -3.03 -10.43
C THR A 552 44.44 -2.92 -9.21
N PRO A 553 45.41 -1.98 -9.15
CA PRO A 553 46.28 -1.80 -7.98
C PRO A 553 45.57 -1.17 -6.79
N LEU A 554 44.68 -0.19 -7.01
CA LEU A 554 43.95 0.49 -5.93
C LEU A 554 42.96 -0.46 -5.25
N GLY A 555 42.26 -1.31 -6.02
CA GLY A 555 41.43 -2.37 -5.48
C GLY A 555 42.24 -3.43 -4.73
N ALA A 556 43.41 -3.82 -5.26
CA ALA A 556 44.31 -4.76 -4.60
C ALA A 556 44.88 -4.20 -3.28
N VAL A 557 45.20 -2.92 -3.20
CA VAL A 557 45.66 -2.24 -1.97
C VAL A 557 44.55 -2.12 -0.93
N ALA A 558 43.33 -1.79 -1.36
CA ALA A 558 42.15 -1.77 -0.48
C ALA A 558 41.88 -3.15 0.14
N ILE A 559 41.90 -4.20 -0.68
CA ILE A 559 41.71 -5.59 -0.24
C ILE A 559 42.88 -6.05 0.63
N TRP A 560 44.11 -5.66 0.32
CA TRP A 560 45.27 -5.91 1.15
C TRP A 560 45.16 -5.21 2.51
N GLY A 561 44.62 -3.99 2.59
CA GLY A 561 44.33 -3.30 3.85
C GLY A 561 43.26 -4.04 4.68
N ILE A 562 42.15 -4.44 4.05
CA ILE A 562 41.08 -5.24 4.69
C ILE A 562 41.61 -6.60 5.16
N SER A 563 42.56 -7.20 4.43
CA SER A 563 43.19 -8.48 4.76
C SER A 563 43.96 -8.46 6.09
N ARG A 564 44.32 -7.27 6.58
CA ARG A 564 45.01 -7.05 7.85
C ARG A 564 44.07 -6.84 9.03
N LEU A 565 42.75 -6.73 8.80
CA LEU A 565 41.80 -6.62 9.90
C LEU A 565 41.81 -7.91 10.73
N PRO A 566 41.89 -7.81 12.07
CA PRO A 566 41.90 -8.97 12.95
C PRO A 566 40.53 -9.65 12.96
N ILE A 567 40.32 -10.61 12.07
CA ILE A 567 39.31 -11.66 12.23
C ILE A 567 39.99 -12.73 13.07
N GLY A 568 39.67 -12.77 14.36
CA GLY A 568 40.21 -13.73 15.33
C GLY A 568 39.57 -15.11 15.19
N ALA A 569 40.28 -16.13 15.65
CA ALA A 569 39.77 -17.50 15.76
C ALA A 569 38.50 -17.55 16.63
N PRO A 570 37.64 -18.57 16.46
CA PRO A 570 36.35 -18.70 17.15
C PRO A 570 36.38 -18.89 18.69
N ALA A 571 37.43 -18.47 19.40
CA ALA A 571 37.56 -18.64 20.84
C ALA A 571 37.76 -17.34 21.65
N ASP A 572 38.18 -16.22 21.04
CA ASP A 572 38.79 -15.13 21.84
C ASP A 572 37.91 -13.87 22.05
N ASN A 573 36.97 -13.55 21.14
CA ASN A 573 36.08 -12.38 21.31
C ASN A 573 34.81 -12.44 20.41
N PRO A 574 33.59 -12.53 20.98
CA PRO A 574 32.35 -12.61 20.20
C PRO A 574 31.98 -11.30 19.48
N LEU A 575 32.60 -10.16 19.81
CA LEU A 575 32.35 -8.86 19.16
C LEU A 575 33.00 -8.73 17.78
N LEU A 576 34.12 -9.44 17.53
CA LEU A 576 34.90 -9.28 16.30
C LEU A 576 34.12 -9.66 15.02
N PRO A 577 33.40 -10.80 14.95
CA PRO A 577 32.57 -11.14 13.79
C PRO A 577 31.47 -10.11 13.51
N SER A 578 30.83 -9.58 14.56
CA SER A 578 29.78 -8.55 14.42
C SER A 578 30.33 -7.22 13.92
N LEU A 579 31.50 -6.77 14.41
CA LEU A 579 32.18 -5.58 13.90
C LEU A 579 32.62 -5.74 12.44
N TYR A 580 33.06 -6.95 12.07
CA TYR A 580 33.43 -7.28 10.70
C TYR A 580 32.23 -7.18 9.75
N VAL A 581 31.10 -7.81 10.09
CA VAL A 581 29.84 -7.72 9.33
C VAL A 581 29.31 -6.28 9.23
N TRP A 582 29.47 -5.50 10.29
CA TRP A 582 29.00 -4.12 10.32
C TRP A 582 29.80 -3.19 9.38
N LEU A 583 31.14 -3.32 9.35
CA LEU A 583 32.02 -2.33 8.72
C LEU A 583 32.70 -2.80 7.43
N ALA A 584 32.90 -4.11 7.20
CA ALA A 584 33.70 -4.59 6.08
C ALA A 584 33.09 -4.26 4.71
N VAL A 585 31.79 -4.51 4.51
CA VAL A 585 31.08 -4.16 3.26
C VAL A 585 31.08 -2.64 3.03
N PRO A 586 30.69 -1.83 4.04
CA PRO A 586 30.81 -0.39 3.93
C PRO A 586 32.17 0.15 3.54
N LEU A 587 33.22 -0.38 4.16
CA LEU A 587 34.58 0.01 3.89
C LEU A 587 34.99 -0.38 2.47
N PHE A 588 34.65 -1.59 2.03
CA PHE A 588 34.93 -2.06 0.67
C PHE A 588 34.24 -1.20 -0.39
N ILE A 589 32.95 -0.89 -0.21
CA ILE A 589 32.20 -0.02 -1.13
C ILE A 589 32.77 1.41 -1.12
N SER A 590 33.11 1.96 0.05
CA SER A 590 33.71 3.30 0.15
C SER A 590 35.08 3.38 -0.55
N LEU A 591 35.91 2.35 -0.39
CA LEU A 591 37.20 2.27 -1.07
C LEU A 591 37.04 2.13 -2.59
N PHE A 592 36.06 1.35 -3.04
CA PHE A 592 35.69 1.28 -4.45
C PHE A 592 35.22 2.63 -4.99
N LEU A 593 34.35 3.35 -4.27
CA LEU A 593 33.88 4.68 -4.66
C LEU A 593 35.01 5.71 -4.69
N LEU A 594 35.95 5.65 -3.73
CA LEU A 594 37.13 6.50 -3.73
C LEU A 594 38.04 6.21 -4.92
N ALA A 595 38.30 4.93 -5.21
CA ALA A 595 39.09 4.52 -6.36
C ALA A 595 38.43 4.97 -7.67
N LEU A 596 37.10 4.85 -7.77
CA LEU A 596 36.32 5.34 -8.90
C LEU A 596 36.38 6.87 -9.02
N ALA A 597 36.32 7.62 -7.92
CA ALA A 597 36.41 9.08 -7.93
C ALA A 597 37.80 9.57 -8.37
N VAL A 598 38.87 8.96 -7.85
CA VAL A 598 40.25 9.24 -8.29
C VAL A 598 40.40 8.93 -9.78
N LEU A 599 39.85 7.81 -10.22
CA LEU A 599 39.89 7.41 -11.62
C LEU A 599 39.16 8.41 -12.52
N LEU A 600 37.94 8.81 -12.15
CA LEU A 600 37.17 9.83 -12.86
C LEU A 600 37.97 11.14 -12.97
N GLY A 601 38.62 11.56 -11.88
CA GLY A 601 39.49 12.75 -11.86
C GLY A 601 40.69 12.64 -12.81
N LEU A 602 41.38 11.49 -12.82
CA LEU A 602 42.52 11.23 -13.73
C LEU A 602 42.09 11.09 -15.19
N SER A 603 40.84 10.69 -15.41
CA SER A 603 40.22 10.46 -16.73
C SER A 603 39.44 11.68 -17.25
N SER A 604 39.50 12.81 -16.55
CA SER A 604 38.69 14.01 -16.81
C SER A 604 38.87 14.60 -18.21
N SER A 605 39.98 14.34 -18.88
CA SER A 605 40.24 14.78 -20.26
C SER A 605 39.43 14.03 -21.32
N VAL A 606 38.79 12.89 -20.98
CA VAL A 606 38.08 12.02 -21.94
C VAL A 606 36.66 11.66 -21.49
N VAL A 607 36.31 11.88 -20.21
CA VAL A 607 34.96 11.66 -19.68
C VAL A 607 34.07 12.87 -19.99
N THR A 608 32.85 12.63 -20.47
CA THR A 608 31.91 13.70 -20.81
C THR A 608 31.07 14.16 -19.60
N GLU A 609 30.48 15.36 -19.64
CA GLU A 609 29.58 15.83 -18.57
C GLU A 609 28.38 14.88 -18.30
N PRO A 610 27.70 14.30 -19.32
CA PRO A 610 26.68 13.27 -19.08
C PRO A 610 27.21 12.01 -18.37
N ASP A 611 28.45 11.59 -18.65
CA ASP A 611 29.06 10.46 -17.97
C ASP A 611 29.33 10.80 -16.50
N LEU A 612 29.82 12.00 -16.20
CA LEU A 612 30.04 12.48 -14.82
C LEU A 612 28.75 12.48 -14.01
N GLU A 613 27.66 13.02 -14.56
CA GLU A 613 26.34 13.03 -13.89
C GLU A 613 25.83 11.60 -13.63
N TRP A 614 26.01 10.70 -14.60
CA TRP A 614 25.62 9.31 -14.46
C TRP A 614 26.40 8.60 -13.34
N TRP A 615 27.73 8.76 -13.32
CA TRP A 615 28.59 8.22 -12.28
C TRP A 615 28.31 8.83 -10.91
N ALA A 616 27.97 10.12 -10.84
CA ALA A 616 27.56 10.77 -9.60
C ALA A 616 26.25 10.18 -9.04
N ARG A 617 25.24 9.94 -9.89
CA ARG A 617 23.97 9.29 -9.48
C ARG A 617 24.17 7.84 -9.03
N PHE A 618 25.02 7.09 -9.73
CA PHE A 618 25.39 5.73 -9.34
C PHE A 618 26.18 5.71 -8.01
N GLY A 619 27.16 6.60 -7.86
CA GLY A 619 27.94 6.74 -6.63
C GLY A 619 27.08 7.14 -5.42
N GLY A 620 26.17 8.11 -5.59
CA GLY A 620 25.22 8.51 -4.55
C GLY A 620 24.29 7.37 -4.14
N SER A 621 23.92 6.50 -5.07
CA SER A 621 23.12 5.31 -4.81
C SER A 621 23.82 4.25 -3.97
N LEU A 622 25.07 3.94 -4.31
CA LEU A 622 25.93 3.06 -3.51
C LEU A 622 26.16 3.65 -2.12
N PHE A 623 26.36 4.98 -2.02
CA PHE A 623 26.51 5.67 -0.75
C PHE A 623 25.26 5.56 0.14
N ILE A 624 24.05 5.73 -0.42
CA ILE A 624 22.80 5.51 0.33
C ILE A 624 22.69 4.08 0.84
N ALA A 625 22.99 3.08 0.00
CA ALA A 625 22.98 1.68 0.39
C ALA A 625 24.01 1.40 1.50
N ASN A 626 25.16 2.07 1.44
CA ASN A 626 26.22 1.99 2.43
C ASN A 626 25.77 2.54 3.80
N VAL A 627 25.18 3.74 3.83
CA VAL A 627 24.60 4.32 5.06
C VAL A 627 23.48 3.43 5.61
N ALA A 628 22.60 2.93 4.74
CA ALA A 628 21.52 2.02 5.14
C ALA A 628 22.06 0.73 5.76
N TRP A 629 23.14 0.16 5.20
CA TRP A 629 23.83 -1.00 5.76
C TRP A 629 24.36 -0.74 7.17
N ILE A 630 25.07 0.37 7.37
CA ILE A 630 25.66 0.77 8.65
C ILE A 630 24.56 0.94 9.70
N VAL A 631 23.49 1.68 9.38
CA VAL A 631 22.41 1.96 10.32
C VAL A 631 21.64 0.69 10.66
N LEU A 632 21.20 -0.08 9.65
CA LEU A 632 20.38 -1.27 9.86
C LEU A 632 21.17 -2.37 10.58
N SER A 633 22.38 -2.70 10.11
CA SER A 633 23.21 -3.74 10.73
C SER A 633 23.65 -3.31 12.12
N GLY A 634 23.95 -2.03 12.35
CA GLY A 634 24.31 -1.52 13.67
C GLY A 634 23.16 -1.66 14.68
N LEU A 635 21.93 -1.29 14.28
CA LEU A 635 20.73 -1.46 15.12
C LEU A 635 20.42 -2.93 15.39
N VAL A 636 20.58 -3.80 14.39
CA VAL A 636 20.34 -5.24 14.56
C VAL A 636 21.38 -5.87 15.48
N LEU A 637 22.67 -5.63 15.23
CA LEU A 637 23.77 -6.35 15.86
C LEU A 637 24.15 -5.83 17.26
N PHE A 638 24.02 -4.51 17.50
CA PHE A 638 24.47 -3.89 18.75
C PHE A 638 23.34 -3.22 19.52
N GLY A 639 22.20 -2.98 18.88
CA GLY A 639 21.08 -2.29 19.49
C GLY A 639 20.51 -2.98 20.73
N PRO A 640 20.31 -4.31 20.74
CA PRO A 640 19.81 -5.02 21.92
C PRO A 640 20.72 -4.85 23.14
N ASP A 641 22.04 -5.00 22.98
CA ASP A 641 23.00 -4.82 24.07
C ASP A 641 23.04 -3.36 24.55
N ALA A 642 22.95 -2.40 23.63
CA ALA A 642 22.86 -0.96 23.97
C ALA A 642 21.57 -0.62 24.74
N LEU A 643 20.49 -1.38 24.56
CA LEU A 643 19.24 -1.18 25.30
C LEU A 643 19.40 -1.50 26.78
N SER A 644 20.34 -2.38 27.16
CA SER A 644 20.62 -2.68 28.58
C SER A 644 21.10 -1.45 29.37
N TRP A 645 21.66 -0.46 28.67
CA TRP A 645 22.13 0.80 29.27
C TRP A 645 20.98 1.77 29.60
N VAL A 646 19.75 1.45 29.19
CA VAL A 646 18.54 2.25 29.40
C VAL A 646 17.64 1.56 30.44
N PRO A 647 17.17 2.24 31.50
CA PRO A 647 16.26 1.64 32.48
C PRO A 647 15.01 1.04 31.82
N GLY A 648 14.66 -0.23 32.12
CA GLY A 648 13.68 -1.02 31.36
C GLY A 648 12.26 -0.43 31.20
N ILE A 649 11.84 0.43 32.14
CA ILE A 649 10.55 1.15 32.05
C ILE A 649 10.62 2.30 31.04
N ALA A 650 11.78 2.94 30.86
CA ALA A 650 11.96 4.04 29.91
C ALA A 650 12.01 3.57 28.46
N ALA A 651 12.54 2.38 28.18
CA ALA A 651 12.58 1.79 26.85
C ALA A 651 11.17 1.42 26.31
N SER A 652 10.36 0.76 27.13
CA SER A 652 8.98 0.35 26.79
C SER A 652 8.02 1.54 26.72
N LEU A 653 8.15 2.52 27.62
CA LEU A 653 7.44 3.79 27.54
C LEU A 653 7.89 4.61 26.32
N GLY A 654 9.19 4.61 25.98
CA GLY A 654 9.72 5.32 24.82
C GLY A 654 9.09 4.86 23.50
N VAL A 655 8.92 3.56 23.31
CA VAL A 655 8.24 3.01 22.11
C VAL A 655 6.77 3.38 22.09
N THR A 656 6.08 3.18 23.21
CA THR A 656 4.63 3.42 23.30
C THR A 656 4.30 4.91 23.12
N VAL A 657 5.05 5.78 23.80
CA VAL A 657 4.88 7.24 23.76
C VAL A 657 5.31 7.81 22.41
N SER A 658 6.47 7.42 21.86
CA SER A 658 6.94 7.92 20.55
C SER A 658 6.04 7.45 19.40
N GLY A 659 5.55 6.20 19.47
CA GLY A 659 4.58 5.65 18.52
C GLY A 659 3.25 6.39 18.57
N LEU A 660 2.69 6.59 19.77
CA LEU A 660 1.44 7.35 19.96
C LEU A 660 1.57 8.82 19.54
N ILE A 661 2.66 9.50 19.92
CA ILE A 661 2.93 10.89 19.53
C ILE A 661 2.97 11.01 18.01
N THR A 662 3.67 10.09 17.33
CA THR A 662 3.80 10.14 15.87
C THR A 662 2.46 9.84 15.17
N LEU A 663 1.69 8.88 15.68
CA LEU A 663 0.40 8.50 15.10
C LEU A 663 -0.67 9.58 15.30
N VAL A 664 -0.71 10.21 16.48
CA VAL A 664 -1.67 11.30 16.79
C VAL A 664 -1.29 12.60 16.07
N LEU A 665 0.00 12.93 15.96
CA LEU A 665 0.44 14.19 15.33
C LEU A 665 0.59 14.07 13.80
N GLY A 666 0.86 12.88 13.27
CA GLY A 666 0.86 12.60 11.83
C GLY A 666 -0.54 12.52 11.21
N SER A 667 -1.56 12.17 12.00
CA SER A 667 -2.98 12.13 11.56
C SER A 667 -3.74 13.44 11.77
N SER A 668 -3.16 14.41 12.48
CA SER A 668 -3.80 15.70 12.74
C SER A 668 -3.50 16.69 11.63
N ALA A 669 -4.54 17.22 10.96
CA ALA A 669 -4.43 18.31 9.99
C ALA A 669 -3.79 19.62 10.55
N LYS A 670 -3.45 19.66 11.84
CA LYS A 670 -2.77 20.77 12.52
C LYS A 670 -1.24 20.79 12.36
N THR A 671 -0.61 19.78 11.75
CA THR A 671 0.83 19.81 11.40
C THR A 671 1.11 20.47 10.05
N ARG A 672 0.20 21.34 9.57
CA ARG A 672 0.64 22.43 8.72
C ARG A 672 1.53 23.33 9.58
N ALA A 673 2.67 23.71 9.02
CA ALA A 673 3.28 24.97 9.39
C ALA A 673 2.21 26.06 9.17
N THR A 674 1.41 26.34 10.19
CA THR A 674 0.97 27.70 10.45
C THR A 674 2.24 28.48 10.73
N ASP A 675 2.96 28.80 9.66
CA ASP A 675 3.72 30.03 9.61
C ASP A 675 2.68 31.14 9.76
N ASP A 676 2.31 31.44 11.01
CA ASP A 676 2.02 32.81 11.38
C ASP A 676 3.30 33.58 11.07
N LYS A 677 3.44 34.05 9.82
CA LYS A 677 4.55 34.90 9.35
C LYS A 677 4.54 36.29 10.01
N GLY A 678 4.19 36.36 11.29
CA GLY A 678 4.14 37.57 12.10
C GLY A 678 4.36 37.34 13.59
N VAL A 679 4.46 36.08 14.08
CA VAL A 679 4.73 35.80 15.50
C VAL A 679 5.99 34.92 15.62
N PRO A 680 7.06 35.34 16.32
CA PRO A 680 8.23 34.51 16.51
C PRO A 680 7.85 33.23 17.28
N PRO A 681 8.26 32.03 16.82
CA PRO A 681 7.88 30.79 17.45
C PRO A 681 8.39 30.75 18.89
N SER A 682 7.52 30.40 19.83
CA SER A 682 7.91 30.19 21.23
C SER A 682 8.92 29.04 21.34
N LYS A 683 9.85 29.08 22.31
CA LYS A 683 10.80 27.98 22.55
C LYS A 683 10.09 26.61 22.73
N ARG A 684 8.86 26.61 23.24
CA ARG A 684 8.03 25.42 23.44
C ARG A 684 7.52 24.82 22.12
N THR A 685 7.12 25.66 21.16
CA THR A 685 6.67 25.20 19.82
C THR A 685 7.84 24.66 18.99
N THR A 686 9.00 25.31 19.05
CA THR A 686 10.21 24.80 18.38
C THR A 686 10.68 23.47 18.96
N ALA A 687 10.65 23.30 20.28
CA ALA A 687 11.00 22.03 20.93
C ALA A 687 10.02 20.89 20.57
N LEU A 688 8.71 21.19 20.50
CA LEU A 688 7.70 20.23 20.04
C LEU A 688 7.92 19.84 18.58
N ASP A 689 8.27 20.78 17.69
CA ASP A 689 8.56 20.48 16.29
C ASP A 689 9.79 19.56 16.13
N TYR A 690 10.84 19.78 16.91
CA TYR A 690 12.01 18.89 16.92
C TYR A 690 11.67 17.50 17.48
N LEU A 691 10.89 17.42 18.56
CA LEU A 691 10.41 16.15 19.12
C LEU A 691 9.59 15.36 18.11
N VAL A 692 8.71 16.00 17.35
CA VAL A 692 7.90 15.33 16.31
C VAL A 692 8.77 14.83 15.17
N LYS A 693 9.75 15.62 14.72
CA LYS A 693 10.69 15.23 13.66
C LYS A 693 11.57 14.04 14.06
N LEU A 694 11.88 13.90 15.36
CA LEU A 694 12.71 12.80 15.89
C LEU A 694 11.91 11.59 16.37
N ALA A 695 10.63 11.74 16.73
CA ALA A 695 9.80 10.65 17.28
C ALA A 695 9.70 9.45 16.32
N ALA A 696 9.50 9.72 15.03
CA ALA A 696 9.27 8.69 14.04
C ALA A 696 10.53 7.85 13.72
N PRO A 697 11.72 8.43 13.45
CA PRO A 697 12.97 7.68 13.38
C PRO A 697 13.31 6.93 14.67
N THR A 698 13.09 7.54 15.83
CA THR A 698 13.39 6.92 17.13
C THR A 698 12.53 5.68 17.37
N PHE A 699 11.23 5.77 17.06
CA PHE A 699 10.33 4.63 17.12
C PHE A 699 10.77 3.50 16.17
N ALA A 700 11.12 3.83 14.92
CA ALA A 700 11.56 2.83 13.95
C ALA A 700 12.85 2.12 14.41
N ALA A 701 13.81 2.88 14.94
CA ALA A 701 15.04 2.32 15.51
C ALA A 701 14.76 1.40 16.69
N LEU A 702 13.96 1.84 17.67
CA LEU A 702 13.59 1.02 18.83
C LEU A 702 12.79 -0.23 18.42
N LEU A 703 11.92 -0.15 17.42
CA LEU A 703 11.20 -1.32 16.90
C LEU A 703 12.18 -2.36 16.33
N VAL A 704 13.16 -1.94 15.53
CA VAL A 704 14.20 -2.85 15.00
C VAL A 704 14.98 -3.49 16.15
N VAL A 705 15.36 -2.71 17.17
CA VAL A 705 16.07 -3.21 18.35
C VAL A 705 15.23 -4.22 19.14
N LEU A 706 13.96 -3.94 19.39
CA LEU A 706 13.07 -4.85 20.12
C LEU A 706 12.78 -6.15 19.35
N LEU A 707 12.55 -6.05 18.04
CA LEU A 707 12.41 -7.23 17.19
C LEU A 707 13.71 -8.06 17.18
N SER A 708 14.86 -7.36 17.17
CA SER A 708 16.16 -7.99 17.28
C SER A 708 16.30 -8.75 18.61
N LEU A 709 16.05 -8.09 19.74
CA LEU A 709 16.06 -8.70 21.07
C LEU A 709 15.13 -9.92 21.14
N GLY A 710 13.88 -9.79 20.68
CA GLY A 710 12.88 -10.86 20.68
C GLY A 710 13.35 -12.13 19.95
N THR A 711 13.95 -11.98 18.78
CA THR A 711 14.53 -13.16 18.09
C THR A 711 15.71 -13.79 18.82
N SER A 712 16.54 -13.04 19.54
CA SER A 712 17.59 -13.65 20.37
C SER A 712 17.01 -14.39 21.56
N THR A 713 15.96 -13.86 22.19
CA THR A 713 15.25 -14.61 23.26
C THR A 713 14.66 -15.91 22.74
N ALA A 714 14.13 -15.92 21.51
CA ALA A 714 13.60 -17.13 20.88
C ALA A 714 14.71 -18.15 20.57
N ILE A 715 15.85 -17.70 20.07
CA ILE A 715 17.00 -18.57 19.79
C ILE A 715 17.56 -19.16 21.09
N ALA A 716 17.80 -18.32 22.11
CA ALA A 716 18.30 -18.78 23.40
C ALA A 716 17.35 -19.79 24.07
N GLY A 717 16.03 -19.56 23.99
CA GLY A 717 15.03 -20.51 24.49
C GLY A 717 15.03 -21.86 23.75
N LEU A 718 15.20 -21.84 22.43
CA LEU A 718 15.36 -23.08 21.63
C LEU A 718 16.66 -23.81 21.97
N GLN A 719 17.73 -23.06 22.24
CA GLN A 719 19.03 -23.60 22.63
C GLN A 719 19.00 -24.25 24.01
N ALA A 720 18.31 -23.63 24.97
CA ALA A 720 18.07 -24.20 26.29
C ALA A 720 17.26 -25.52 26.21
N TRP A 721 16.35 -25.64 25.24
CA TRP A 721 15.53 -26.83 25.08
C TRP A 721 16.27 -28.02 24.44
N SER A 722 17.21 -27.79 23.51
CA SER A 722 17.99 -28.86 22.87
C SER A 722 19.46 -28.48 22.63
N PRO A 723 20.29 -28.44 23.69
CA PRO A 723 21.65 -27.89 23.61
C PRO A 723 22.55 -28.63 22.61
N GLU A 724 22.47 -29.96 22.56
CA GLU A 724 23.33 -30.81 21.71
C GLU A 724 23.15 -30.58 20.20
N THR A 725 21.96 -30.13 19.77
CA THR A 725 21.63 -29.97 18.34
C THR A 725 21.62 -28.52 17.87
N THR A 726 21.68 -27.56 18.79
CA THR A 726 21.39 -26.14 18.51
C THR A 726 22.44 -25.16 19.01
N SER A 727 23.52 -25.59 19.68
CA SER A 727 24.65 -24.70 20.03
C SER A 727 25.92 -25.08 19.25
N THR A 728 26.72 -24.08 18.90
CA THR A 728 28.07 -24.27 18.32
C THR A 728 29.20 -24.17 19.35
N CYS A 729 28.87 -23.79 20.58
CA CYS A 729 29.83 -23.42 21.63
C CYS A 729 29.63 -24.28 22.89
N GLY A 730 30.26 -25.46 22.94
CA GLY A 730 30.54 -26.19 24.19
C GLY A 730 29.34 -26.63 25.06
N PRO A 731 29.59 -27.14 26.29
CA PRO A 731 28.59 -27.78 27.16
C PRO A 731 27.46 -26.82 27.63
N PRO A 732 26.34 -27.37 28.17
CA PRO A 732 25.05 -26.67 28.40
C PRO A 732 25.09 -25.40 29.28
N ASP A 733 26.17 -25.18 30.03
CA ASP A 733 26.32 -24.06 30.96
C ASP A 733 26.61 -22.71 30.27
N PHE A 734 26.77 -22.69 28.93
CA PHE A 734 27.06 -21.49 28.14
C PHE A 734 25.83 -20.90 27.42
N VAL A 735 24.61 -21.35 27.72
CA VAL A 735 23.40 -20.67 27.21
C VAL A 735 23.21 -19.38 28.03
N PRO A 736 23.25 -18.18 27.41
CA PRO A 736 23.04 -16.95 28.17
C PRO A 736 21.62 -16.94 28.74
N GLU A 737 21.48 -16.98 30.06
CA GLU A 737 20.19 -16.73 30.74
C GLU A 737 19.74 -15.27 30.56
N ASP A 738 20.68 -14.37 30.27
CA ASP A 738 20.43 -12.94 30.07
C ASP A 738 20.10 -12.62 28.59
N PRO A 739 18.88 -12.14 28.29
CA PRO A 739 18.49 -11.73 26.94
C PRO A 739 19.32 -10.56 26.38
N PHE A 740 20.04 -9.82 27.23
CA PHE A 740 20.94 -8.71 26.86
C PHE A 740 22.38 -9.14 26.59
N ARG A 741 22.64 -10.45 26.44
CA ARG A 741 23.88 -10.99 25.84
C ARG A 741 23.64 -11.32 24.37
N HIS A 742 23.23 -10.32 23.61
CA HIS A 742 22.77 -10.48 22.23
C HIS A 742 23.90 -10.94 21.30
N VAL A 743 25.06 -10.31 21.39
CA VAL A 743 26.24 -10.66 20.58
C VAL A 743 26.70 -12.09 20.88
N GLU A 744 26.74 -12.50 22.14
CA GLU A 744 27.09 -13.87 22.53
C GLU A 744 26.08 -14.89 21.98
N THR A 745 24.78 -14.59 22.08
CA THR A 745 23.72 -15.44 21.55
C THR A 745 23.89 -15.64 20.03
N MET A 746 24.11 -14.56 19.27
CA MET A 746 24.33 -14.64 17.82
C MET A 746 25.58 -15.43 17.46
N TYR A 747 26.64 -15.26 18.24
CA TYR A 747 27.89 -15.97 18.07
C TYR A 747 27.73 -17.49 18.28
N CYS A 748 26.96 -17.89 19.30
CA CYS A 748 26.71 -19.30 19.64
C CYS A 748 25.61 -19.96 18.80
N SER A 749 24.94 -19.18 17.94
CA SER A 749 23.82 -19.65 17.10
C SER A 749 24.33 -20.34 15.83
N PRO A 750 23.95 -21.62 15.59
CA PRO A 750 24.29 -22.30 14.35
C PRO A 750 23.66 -21.58 13.16
N PHE A 751 24.42 -21.40 12.07
CA PHE A 751 23.93 -20.81 10.82
C PHE A 751 22.61 -21.43 10.34
N ARG A 752 22.49 -22.76 10.47
CA ARG A 752 21.29 -23.51 10.07
C ARG A 752 20.05 -23.17 10.90
N LEU A 753 20.21 -22.95 12.20
CA LEU A 753 19.12 -22.56 13.09
C LEU A 753 18.60 -21.17 12.70
N VAL A 754 19.50 -20.21 12.54
CA VAL A 754 19.15 -18.85 12.11
C VAL A 754 18.49 -18.88 10.72
N LEU A 755 18.99 -19.72 9.81
CA LEU A 755 18.44 -19.87 8.46
C LEU A 755 17.04 -20.50 8.47
N ALA A 756 16.83 -21.53 9.30
CA ALA A 756 15.53 -22.16 9.46
C ALA A 756 14.49 -21.19 10.03
N LEU A 757 14.85 -20.42 11.07
CA LEU A 757 13.97 -19.42 11.67
C LEU A 757 13.67 -18.26 10.70
N ALA A 758 14.68 -17.77 9.98
CA ALA A 758 14.49 -16.74 8.96
C ALA A 758 13.61 -17.24 7.81
N GLY A 759 13.84 -18.46 7.34
CA GLY A 759 13.05 -19.12 6.30
C GLY A 759 11.60 -19.34 6.74
N LEU A 760 11.38 -19.80 7.98
CA LEU A 760 10.06 -19.96 8.57
C LEU A 760 9.32 -18.63 8.69
N ALA A 761 9.98 -17.59 9.20
CA ALA A 761 9.40 -16.25 9.30
C ALA A 761 9.05 -15.67 7.93
N PHE A 762 9.96 -15.78 6.95
CA PHE A 762 9.71 -15.38 5.57
C PHE A 762 8.49 -16.10 4.99
N LEU A 763 8.40 -17.40 5.23
CA LEU A 763 7.34 -18.24 4.72
C LEU A 763 5.99 -17.96 5.36
N ILE A 764 5.93 -17.78 6.69
CA ILE A 764 4.72 -17.33 7.39
C ILE A 764 4.24 -16.02 6.77
N GLY A 765 5.14 -15.03 6.65
CA GLY A 765 4.82 -13.74 6.04
C GLY A 765 4.30 -13.87 4.61
N LEU A 766 4.92 -14.73 3.80
CA LEU A 766 4.51 -15.00 2.42
C LEU A 766 3.14 -15.70 2.37
N VAL A 767 2.90 -16.76 3.13
CA VAL A 767 1.61 -17.47 3.20
C VAL A 767 0.50 -16.52 3.65
N MET A 768 0.75 -15.73 4.69
CA MET A 768 -0.20 -14.76 5.20
C MET A 768 -0.50 -13.66 4.17
N SER A 769 0.50 -13.21 3.40
CA SER A 769 0.30 -12.23 2.32
C SER A 769 -0.58 -12.72 1.17
N TYR A 770 -0.66 -14.03 0.93
CA TYR A 770 -1.60 -14.58 -0.05
C TYR A 770 -2.98 -14.86 0.54
N SER A 771 -3.05 -15.10 1.85
CA SER A 771 -4.26 -15.57 2.54
C SER A 771 -5.11 -14.43 3.09
N VAL A 772 -4.48 -13.32 3.46
CA VAL A 772 -5.13 -12.13 4.01
C VAL A 772 -5.38 -11.14 2.89
N ASP A 773 -6.63 -10.72 2.72
CA ASP A 773 -6.99 -9.63 1.83
C ASP A 773 -6.58 -8.28 2.45
N VAL A 774 -5.64 -7.61 1.79
CA VAL A 774 -5.14 -6.29 2.21
C VAL A 774 -6.29 -5.30 2.38
N ASN A 775 -7.20 -5.21 1.43
CA ASN A 775 -8.23 -4.19 1.45
C ASN A 775 -9.28 -4.48 2.53
N LYS A 776 -9.68 -5.74 2.69
CA LYS A 776 -10.71 -6.15 3.67
C LYS A 776 -10.27 -6.01 5.13
N PHE A 777 -9.01 -6.31 5.42
CA PHE A 777 -8.48 -6.28 6.79
C PHE A 777 -7.77 -4.96 7.14
N SER A 778 -8.06 -3.87 6.42
CA SER A 778 -7.70 -2.51 6.81
C SER A 778 -8.82 -1.84 7.63
N LEU A 779 -8.59 -0.61 8.09
CA LEU A 779 -9.66 0.21 8.69
C LEU A 779 -10.74 0.60 7.67
N HIS A 780 -10.46 0.49 6.36
CA HIS A 780 -11.41 0.84 5.29
C HIS A 780 -12.70 0.04 5.41
N SER A 781 -12.66 -1.28 5.60
CA SER A 781 -13.89 -2.10 5.60
C SER A 781 -14.84 -1.72 6.75
N MET A 782 -14.28 -1.42 7.93
CA MET A 782 -15.08 -0.91 9.05
C MET A 782 -15.72 0.43 8.69
N TYR A 783 -14.91 1.35 8.16
CA TYR A 783 -15.36 2.68 7.77
C TYR A 783 -16.47 2.63 6.71
N ARG A 784 -16.24 1.87 5.64
CA ARG A 784 -17.16 1.59 4.54
C ARG A 784 -18.51 1.11 5.05
N ASN A 785 -18.50 0.11 5.93
CA ASN A 785 -19.73 -0.44 6.48
C ASN A 785 -20.51 0.63 7.26
N ARG A 786 -19.85 1.45 8.09
CA ARG A 786 -20.54 2.53 8.83
C ARG A 786 -21.15 3.58 7.90
N LEU A 787 -20.47 3.94 6.81
CA LEU A 787 -21.00 4.84 5.79
C LEU A 787 -22.18 4.23 5.04
N ILE A 788 -22.08 2.98 4.59
CA ILE A 788 -23.17 2.27 3.89
C ILE A 788 -24.41 2.23 4.76
N ARG A 789 -24.29 1.79 6.02
CA ARG A 789 -25.45 1.68 6.92
C ARG A 789 -26.16 3.01 7.12
N THR A 790 -25.39 4.09 7.26
CA THR A 790 -25.90 5.42 7.61
C THR A 790 -26.47 6.13 6.40
N TYR A 791 -25.71 6.19 5.30
CA TYR A 791 -26.09 6.97 4.12
C TYR A 791 -26.86 6.11 3.11
N LEU A 792 -26.32 4.98 2.66
CA LEU A 792 -27.01 4.17 1.65
C LEU A 792 -28.21 3.39 2.24
N GLY A 793 -28.10 2.94 3.48
CA GLY A 793 -29.20 2.36 4.24
C GLY A 793 -30.32 3.36 4.56
N ALA A 794 -30.02 4.67 4.62
CA ALA A 794 -31.05 5.70 4.73
C ALA A 794 -31.81 5.93 3.42
N ALA A 795 -31.24 5.58 2.27
CA ALA A 795 -31.87 5.75 0.97
C ALA A 795 -33.00 4.73 0.69
N ARG A 796 -33.12 3.67 1.51
CA ARG A 796 -34.14 2.62 1.39
C ARG A 796 -35.15 2.73 2.54
N ALA A 797 -36.45 2.65 2.21
CA ALA A 797 -37.53 2.65 3.20
C ALA A 797 -37.40 1.50 4.22
N LYS A 798 -37.68 1.74 5.51
CA LYS A 798 -37.50 0.72 6.58
C LYS A 798 -38.30 -0.56 6.30
N ALA A 799 -39.47 -0.43 5.68
CA ALA A 799 -40.32 -1.57 5.30
C ALA A 799 -39.67 -2.54 4.29
N ARG A 800 -38.64 -2.09 3.55
CA ARG A 800 -37.95 -2.89 2.54
C ARG A 800 -36.59 -3.40 2.99
N ARG A 801 -36.00 -2.75 3.99
CA ARG A 801 -34.74 -3.21 4.56
C ARG A 801 -34.99 -4.46 5.38
N ARG A 802 -34.10 -5.44 5.22
CA ARG A 802 -34.06 -6.68 5.99
C ARG A 802 -32.73 -6.76 6.74
N PRO A 803 -32.46 -5.81 7.65
CA PRO A 803 -31.19 -5.79 8.35
C PRO A 803 -31.08 -7.02 9.25
N ASN A 804 -29.88 -7.58 9.32
CA ASN A 804 -29.56 -8.59 10.31
C ASN A 804 -29.83 -8.03 11.71
N LEU A 805 -30.58 -8.76 12.54
CA LEU A 805 -31.04 -8.26 13.85
C LEU A 805 -29.89 -7.91 14.81
N PHE A 806 -28.75 -8.61 14.69
CA PHE A 806 -27.57 -8.39 15.52
C PHE A 806 -26.71 -7.23 15.00
N THR A 807 -26.36 -7.24 13.72
CA THR A 807 -25.42 -6.25 13.16
C THR A 807 -26.10 -4.99 12.64
N ARG A 808 -27.41 -5.03 12.42
CA ARG A 808 -28.25 -4.02 11.75
C ARG A 808 -27.81 -3.68 10.33
N PHE A 809 -27.03 -4.55 9.71
CA PHE A 809 -26.60 -4.43 8.32
C PHE A 809 -27.54 -5.19 7.38
N ASP A 810 -27.88 -4.55 6.26
CA ASP A 810 -28.58 -5.18 5.14
C ASP A 810 -27.61 -5.24 3.94
N PRO A 811 -27.30 -6.43 3.39
CA PRO A 811 -26.44 -6.57 2.22
C PRO A 811 -26.90 -5.78 0.98
N ASP A 812 -28.20 -5.52 0.86
CA ASP A 812 -28.80 -4.80 -0.26
C ASP A 812 -28.73 -3.27 -0.10
N ASP A 813 -28.17 -2.76 1.00
CA ASP A 813 -27.93 -1.32 1.17
C ASP A 813 -26.86 -0.80 0.22
N ASP A 814 -25.99 -1.67 -0.31
CA ASP A 814 -24.86 -1.26 -1.15
C ASP A 814 -25.10 -1.64 -2.62
N VAL A 815 -25.21 -0.62 -3.48
CA VAL A 815 -25.57 -0.76 -4.89
C VAL A 815 -24.31 -0.78 -5.76
N SER A 816 -24.29 -1.60 -6.81
CA SER A 816 -23.21 -1.56 -7.81
C SER A 816 -23.18 -0.20 -8.52
N MET A 817 -21.99 0.42 -8.68
CA MET A 817 -21.87 1.70 -9.41
C MET A 817 -22.45 1.61 -10.82
N ALA A 818 -22.25 0.46 -11.51
CA ALA A 818 -22.72 0.25 -12.87
C ALA A 818 -24.25 0.25 -12.99
N ARG A 819 -24.98 -0.02 -11.90
CA ARG A 819 -26.46 -0.09 -11.89
C ARG A 819 -27.13 1.25 -11.59
N LEU A 820 -26.37 2.26 -11.16
CA LEU A 820 -26.91 3.58 -10.84
C LEU A 820 -27.39 4.34 -12.07
N TRP A 821 -26.95 3.94 -13.27
CA TRP A 821 -27.36 4.53 -14.52
C TRP A 821 -28.07 3.47 -15.38
N PRO A 822 -29.34 3.64 -15.74
CA PRO A 822 -30.06 2.65 -16.51
C PRO A 822 -29.50 2.54 -17.93
N GLY A 823 -29.48 1.31 -18.44
CA GLY A 823 -29.02 1.00 -19.80
C GLY A 823 -29.95 1.60 -20.86
N THR A 824 -29.43 1.76 -22.08
CA THR A 824 -30.15 2.27 -23.27
C THR A 824 -31.35 1.43 -23.71
N THR A 825 -31.69 0.35 -23.00
CA THR A 825 -32.78 -0.58 -23.31
C THR A 825 -34.16 -0.11 -22.83
N THR A 826 -34.26 0.89 -21.94
CA THR A 826 -35.53 1.50 -21.53
C THR A 826 -35.76 2.82 -22.27
N GLY A 827 -36.82 2.91 -23.07
CA GLY A 827 -37.08 4.00 -23.99
C GLY A 827 -36.98 5.43 -23.42
N SER A 828 -36.29 6.29 -24.19
CA SER A 828 -36.44 7.75 -24.34
C SER A 828 -36.46 8.69 -23.11
N ARG A 829 -36.05 8.29 -21.91
CA ARG A 829 -35.97 9.23 -20.76
C ARG A 829 -34.56 9.74 -20.53
N ARG A 830 -34.39 11.07 -20.53
CA ARG A 830 -33.13 11.74 -20.23
C ARG A 830 -32.88 11.69 -18.72
N HIS A 831 -31.84 10.99 -18.28
CA HIS A 831 -31.41 10.98 -16.88
C HIS A 831 -30.46 12.15 -16.58
N LYS A 832 -30.52 12.64 -15.35
CA LYS A 832 -29.78 13.81 -14.82
C LYS A 832 -29.03 13.39 -13.56
N LEU A 833 -28.08 14.21 -13.12
CA LEU A 833 -27.19 13.92 -11.99
C LEU A 833 -26.33 12.67 -12.19
N LEU A 834 -25.60 12.60 -13.31
CA LEU A 834 -24.56 11.59 -13.49
C LEU A 834 -23.53 11.75 -12.37
N HIS A 835 -23.46 10.76 -11.48
CA HIS A 835 -22.63 10.82 -10.30
C HIS A 835 -21.16 10.58 -10.67
N VAL A 836 -20.33 11.57 -10.41
CA VAL A 836 -18.87 11.50 -10.55
C VAL A 836 -18.25 11.50 -9.15
N VAL A 837 -17.72 10.35 -8.75
CA VAL A 837 -16.99 10.22 -7.49
C VAL A 837 -15.53 10.48 -7.75
N ASN A 838 -14.99 11.55 -7.16
CA ASN A 838 -13.60 11.97 -7.34
C ASN A 838 -12.72 11.34 -6.25
N ILE A 839 -11.61 10.75 -6.69
CA ILE A 839 -10.66 9.97 -5.90
C ILE A 839 -9.25 10.44 -6.26
N ALA A 840 -8.31 10.35 -5.33
CA ALA A 840 -6.91 10.62 -5.61
C ALA A 840 -6.15 9.33 -5.95
N LEU A 841 -5.52 9.29 -7.13
CA LEU A 841 -4.52 8.30 -7.50
C LEU A 841 -3.16 8.74 -6.93
N ASN A 842 -2.58 7.98 -5.99
CA ASN A 842 -1.34 8.38 -5.33
C ASN A 842 -0.10 8.02 -6.17
N LEU A 843 0.72 9.02 -6.50
CA LEU A 843 1.92 8.93 -7.35
C LEU A 843 3.18 9.43 -6.64
N VAL A 844 3.37 9.04 -5.37
CA VAL A 844 4.50 9.50 -4.55
C VAL A 844 5.86 9.14 -5.17
N GLY A 845 5.94 8.03 -5.93
CA GLY A 845 7.16 7.55 -6.57
C GLY A 845 7.26 7.79 -8.08
N GLY A 846 6.46 8.69 -8.67
CA GLY A 846 6.41 8.93 -10.12
C GLY A 846 7.61 9.69 -10.71
N ASP A 847 7.86 9.51 -12.01
CA ASP A 847 9.02 10.09 -12.72
C ASP A 847 8.82 11.56 -13.14
N ARG A 848 7.59 12.10 -13.09
CA ARG A 848 7.30 13.50 -13.45
C ARG A 848 7.68 14.44 -12.32
N LEU A 849 8.80 15.16 -12.48
CA LEU A 849 9.31 16.13 -11.50
C LEU A 849 8.29 17.21 -11.10
N ALA A 850 7.45 17.66 -12.05
CA ALA A 850 6.37 18.61 -11.81
C ALA A 850 5.34 18.13 -10.75
N TRP A 851 5.31 16.84 -10.46
CA TRP A 851 4.38 16.21 -9.52
C TRP A 851 5.03 15.80 -8.19
N GLN A 852 6.32 16.12 -7.96
CA GLN A 852 6.97 15.86 -6.68
C GLN A 852 6.32 16.58 -5.49
N GLU A 853 5.67 17.72 -5.76
CA GLU A 853 4.87 18.42 -4.76
C GLU A 853 3.48 17.79 -4.62
N ARG A 854 2.76 17.60 -5.73
CA ARG A 854 1.35 17.15 -5.70
C ARG A 854 1.18 15.68 -5.29
N LYS A 855 2.09 14.81 -5.72
CA LYS A 855 2.14 13.35 -5.45
C LYS A 855 0.83 12.60 -5.70
N ALA A 856 -0.11 13.17 -6.45
CA ALA A 856 -1.40 12.59 -6.75
C ALA A 856 -1.99 13.13 -8.07
N GLU A 857 -2.88 12.35 -8.67
CA GLU A 857 -3.68 12.67 -9.85
C GLU A 857 -5.17 12.47 -9.59
N PRO A 858 -6.07 13.09 -10.37
CA PRO A 858 -7.49 12.80 -10.28
C PRO A 858 -7.73 11.37 -10.79
N PHE A 859 -8.67 10.68 -10.16
CA PHE A 859 -9.23 9.41 -10.58
C PHE A 859 -10.73 9.48 -10.37
N THR A 860 -11.52 9.13 -11.38
CA THR A 860 -12.99 9.19 -11.26
C THR A 860 -13.60 7.82 -11.39
N ILE A 861 -14.70 7.61 -10.66
CA ILE A 861 -15.60 6.49 -10.85
C ILE A 861 -16.99 7.07 -11.14
N THR A 862 -17.49 6.77 -12.33
CA THR A 862 -18.86 7.06 -12.77
C THR A 862 -19.60 5.74 -13.00
N PRO A 863 -20.94 5.74 -13.12
CA PRO A 863 -21.68 4.55 -13.52
C PRO A 863 -21.24 3.95 -14.86
N LEU A 864 -20.59 4.73 -15.73
CA LEU A 864 -20.18 4.30 -17.07
C LEU A 864 -18.74 3.76 -17.08
N HIS A 865 -17.83 4.40 -16.34
CA HIS A 865 -16.41 4.06 -16.36
C HIS A 865 -15.64 4.50 -15.12
N ALA A 866 -14.49 3.87 -14.86
CA ALA A 866 -13.53 4.23 -13.83
C ALA A 866 -12.13 4.44 -14.42
N GLY A 867 -11.41 5.48 -13.99
CA GLY A 867 -10.05 5.75 -14.46
C GLY A 867 -9.64 7.22 -14.41
N ASN A 868 -8.60 7.55 -15.15
CA ASN A 868 -8.18 8.93 -15.36
C ASN A 868 -7.55 9.15 -16.75
N TYR A 869 -7.15 10.39 -17.02
CA TYR A 869 -6.52 10.76 -18.29
C TYR A 869 -5.21 10.00 -18.60
N ASP A 870 -4.36 9.73 -17.62
CA ASP A 870 -3.01 9.18 -17.82
C ASP A 870 -2.98 7.64 -17.88
N VAL A 871 -3.71 6.95 -16.99
CA VAL A 871 -3.84 5.47 -16.99
C VAL A 871 -4.97 4.97 -17.90
N GLY A 872 -5.81 5.86 -18.41
CA GLY A 872 -7.00 5.52 -19.18
C GLY A 872 -8.20 5.14 -18.32
N TYR A 873 -9.33 4.94 -18.98
CA TYR A 873 -10.62 4.61 -18.38
C TYR A 873 -11.03 3.17 -18.68
N ARG A 874 -11.82 2.56 -17.80
CA ARG A 874 -12.39 1.22 -17.98
C ARG A 874 -13.88 1.25 -17.76
N LYS A 875 -14.64 0.57 -18.61
CA LYS A 875 -16.06 0.30 -18.33
C LYS A 875 -16.14 -0.52 -17.04
N LEU A 876 -17.14 -0.23 -16.21
CA LEU A 876 -17.33 -0.97 -14.96
C LEU A 876 -17.70 -2.44 -15.21
N GLU A 877 -18.33 -2.72 -16.35
CA GLU A 877 -18.71 -4.04 -16.81
C GLU A 877 -18.32 -4.22 -18.29
N GLU A 878 -17.59 -5.30 -18.61
CA GLU A 878 -17.12 -5.59 -19.97
C GLU A 878 -17.26 -7.08 -20.30
N GLY A 879 -17.68 -7.42 -21.53
CA GLY A 879 -17.83 -8.82 -22.00
C GLY A 879 -19.27 -9.34 -22.03
N ALA A 880 -19.48 -10.46 -22.73
CA ALA A 880 -20.78 -11.16 -22.81
C ALA A 880 -21.06 -11.96 -21.52
N ASP A 881 -22.34 -12.27 -21.25
CA ASP A 881 -22.84 -12.76 -19.95
C ASP A 881 -21.99 -13.88 -19.30
N ASP A 882 -21.51 -14.87 -20.08
CA ASP A 882 -20.70 -15.98 -19.55
C ASP A 882 -19.22 -15.64 -19.26
N ARG A 883 -18.70 -14.52 -19.79
CA ARG A 883 -17.30 -14.05 -19.63
C ARG A 883 -17.19 -12.61 -19.13
N LYS A 884 -18.24 -12.10 -18.49
CA LYS A 884 -18.30 -10.72 -18.01
C LYS A 884 -17.24 -10.46 -16.94
N ARG A 885 -16.38 -9.48 -17.21
CA ARG A 885 -15.33 -8.93 -16.34
C ARG A 885 -15.85 -7.65 -15.69
N TYR A 886 -15.49 -7.45 -14.44
CA TYR A 886 -15.95 -6.33 -13.63
C TYR A 886 -14.74 -5.59 -13.11
N TYR A 887 -14.70 -4.27 -13.29
CA TYR A 887 -13.62 -3.46 -12.72
C TYR A 887 -13.60 -3.64 -11.20
N GLY A 888 -12.43 -3.98 -10.64
CA GLY A 888 -12.28 -4.28 -9.21
C GLY A 888 -12.87 -5.62 -8.75
N GLY A 889 -13.06 -6.59 -9.65
CA GLY A 889 -13.52 -7.96 -9.35
C GLY A 889 -15.03 -8.07 -9.12
N ARG A 890 -15.59 -9.28 -9.18
CA ARG A 890 -17.05 -9.51 -9.03
C ARG A 890 -17.55 -9.13 -7.63
N PRO A 891 -18.66 -8.37 -7.49
CA PRO A 891 -19.64 -7.96 -8.52
C PRO A 891 -19.37 -6.60 -9.19
N GLY A 892 -18.16 -6.06 -9.07
CA GLY A 892 -17.74 -4.74 -9.52
C GLY A 892 -17.61 -3.75 -8.35
N VAL A 893 -16.99 -2.60 -8.61
CA VAL A 893 -16.93 -1.53 -7.60
C VAL A 893 -18.35 -1.02 -7.28
N SER A 894 -18.77 -1.20 -6.03
CA SER A 894 -20.03 -0.67 -5.48
C SER A 894 -19.94 0.83 -5.16
N LEU A 895 -21.08 1.50 -5.08
CA LEU A 895 -21.21 2.90 -4.66
C LEU A 895 -20.62 3.13 -3.27
N GLY A 896 -20.89 2.23 -2.31
CA GLY A 896 -20.32 2.30 -0.97
C GLY A 896 -18.79 2.26 -0.99
N THR A 897 -18.19 1.38 -1.79
CA THR A 897 -16.72 1.35 -2.00
C THR A 897 -16.22 2.67 -2.60
N ALA A 898 -16.79 3.14 -3.71
CA ALA A 898 -16.32 4.36 -4.38
C ALA A 898 -16.37 5.58 -3.44
N VAL A 899 -17.49 5.77 -2.75
CA VAL A 899 -17.69 6.85 -1.77
C VAL A 899 -16.73 6.74 -0.59
N THR A 900 -16.45 5.52 -0.11
CA THR A 900 -15.51 5.31 0.99
C THR A 900 -14.08 5.61 0.58
N ILE A 901 -13.65 5.19 -0.61
CA ILE A 901 -12.32 5.52 -1.14
C ILE A 901 -12.18 7.04 -1.28
N SER A 902 -13.19 7.71 -1.84
CA SER A 902 -13.22 9.18 -1.94
C SER A 902 -13.18 9.88 -0.58
N GLY A 903 -13.60 9.21 0.51
CA GLY A 903 -13.57 9.70 1.89
C GLY A 903 -12.43 9.14 2.75
N ALA A 904 -11.42 8.50 2.17
CA ALA A 904 -10.34 7.82 2.86
C ALA A 904 -9.26 8.80 3.40
N ALA A 905 -9.67 9.74 4.26
CA ALA A 905 -8.84 10.87 4.69
C ALA A 905 -7.62 10.48 5.53
N ALA A 906 -7.54 9.25 6.06
CA ALA A 906 -6.38 8.71 6.78
C ALA A 906 -5.75 7.58 5.97
N SER A 907 -4.66 7.88 5.25
CA SER A 907 -3.98 6.95 4.34
C SER A 907 -2.46 7.11 4.50
N PRO A 908 -1.64 6.06 4.33
CA PRO A 908 -0.19 6.21 4.33
C PRO A 908 0.31 7.16 3.24
N ASN A 909 -0.35 7.15 2.08
CA ASN A 909 -0.08 8.07 0.96
C ASN A 909 -1.28 9.01 0.81
N MET A 910 -1.04 10.31 0.98
CA MET A 910 -2.03 11.39 1.08
C MET A 910 -1.72 12.53 0.11
N GLY A 911 -1.29 12.20 -1.11
CA GLY A 911 -0.82 13.18 -2.08
C GLY A 911 0.26 14.10 -1.49
N TYR A 912 0.04 15.41 -1.58
CA TYR A 912 0.94 16.46 -1.07
C TYR A 912 1.38 16.26 0.40
N ASN A 913 0.52 15.65 1.23
CA ASN A 913 0.80 15.44 2.66
C ASN A 913 1.64 14.18 2.97
N SER A 914 2.08 13.43 1.94
CA SER A 914 2.78 12.15 2.16
C SER A 914 4.20 12.35 2.69
N SER A 915 4.50 11.73 3.84
CA SER A 915 5.84 11.61 4.43
C SER A 915 6.25 10.14 4.48
N PRO A 916 7.46 9.74 4.01
CA PRO A 916 7.88 8.34 4.00
C PRO A 916 7.83 7.68 5.39
N ILE A 917 8.17 8.42 6.44
CA ILE A 917 8.23 7.87 7.80
C ILE A 917 6.81 7.73 8.39
N VAL A 918 5.94 8.72 8.16
CA VAL A 918 4.52 8.62 8.57
C VAL A 918 3.82 7.50 7.78
N SER A 919 4.15 7.33 6.50
CA SER A 919 3.65 6.25 5.64
C SER A 919 3.99 4.88 6.22
N LEU A 920 5.26 4.66 6.61
CA LEU A 920 5.72 3.43 7.24
C LEU A 920 4.91 3.10 8.50
N LEU A 921 4.70 4.09 9.37
CA LEU A 921 4.01 3.90 10.65
C LEU A 921 2.52 3.65 10.47
N MET A 922 1.85 4.43 9.64
CA MET A 922 0.44 4.22 9.31
C MET A 922 0.23 2.83 8.69
N THR A 923 1.15 2.39 7.83
CA THR A 923 1.14 1.04 7.25
C THR A 923 1.34 -0.04 8.31
N LEU A 924 2.33 0.14 9.21
CA LEU A 924 2.62 -0.80 10.29
C LEU A 924 1.44 -0.94 11.27
N PHE A 925 0.85 0.18 11.69
CA PHE A 925 -0.28 0.21 12.63
C PHE A 925 -1.65 0.05 11.95
N ASN A 926 -1.67 -0.27 10.66
CA ASN A 926 -2.87 -0.47 9.86
C ASN A 926 -3.86 0.71 9.91
N VAL A 927 -3.33 1.93 10.11
CA VAL A 927 -4.08 3.18 10.04
C VAL A 927 -4.18 3.60 8.57
N ARG A 928 -4.96 2.83 7.81
CA ARG A 928 -5.11 3.03 6.37
C ARG A 928 -6.54 2.81 5.92
N LEU A 929 -7.09 3.85 5.32
CA LEU A 929 -8.40 3.88 4.67
C LEU A 929 -8.29 3.83 3.15
N GLY A 930 -7.09 3.95 2.56
CA GLY A 930 -6.94 3.82 1.11
C GLY A 930 -7.14 2.39 0.62
N TRP A 931 -7.19 2.24 -0.69
CA TRP A 931 -7.63 1.00 -1.34
C TRP A 931 -6.79 0.70 -2.58
N TRP A 932 -6.36 -0.55 -2.70
CA TRP A 932 -5.66 -1.04 -3.88
C TRP A 932 -6.66 -1.56 -4.92
N LEU A 933 -6.59 -1.09 -6.16
CA LEU A 933 -7.37 -1.62 -7.29
C LEU A 933 -6.45 -2.04 -8.44
N GLY A 934 -6.96 -2.93 -9.29
CA GLY A 934 -6.34 -3.21 -10.58
C GLY A 934 -6.13 -1.94 -11.41
N ASN A 935 -4.96 -1.82 -12.02
CA ASN A 935 -4.64 -0.68 -12.87
C ASN A 935 -5.50 -0.73 -14.15
N PRO A 936 -6.28 0.33 -14.48
CA PRO A 936 -7.08 0.39 -15.69
C PRO A 936 -6.29 0.08 -16.98
N ARG A 937 -5.00 0.43 -17.04
CA ARG A 937 -4.16 0.19 -18.23
C ARG A 937 -3.76 -1.28 -18.40
N ARG A 938 -3.88 -2.10 -17.36
CA ARG A 938 -3.30 -3.44 -17.26
C ARG A 938 -4.36 -4.53 -17.34
N GLU A 939 -3.94 -5.79 -17.44
CA GLU A 939 -4.87 -6.93 -17.48
C GLU A 939 -5.51 -7.20 -16.13
N GLU A 940 -4.85 -6.84 -15.04
CA GLU A 940 -5.27 -7.02 -13.65
C GLU A 940 -6.40 -6.07 -13.22
N PHE A 941 -7.01 -5.31 -14.15
CA PHE A 941 -8.06 -4.32 -13.84
C PHE A 941 -9.30 -4.93 -13.14
N ASP A 942 -9.56 -6.22 -13.35
CA ASP A 942 -10.66 -6.98 -12.76
C ASP A 942 -10.25 -7.74 -11.49
N ASP A 943 -9.03 -7.52 -10.97
CA ASP A 943 -8.66 -7.97 -9.65
C ASP A 943 -9.19 -7.01 -8.57
N ALA A 944 -9.82 -7.58 -7.54
CA ALA A 944 -10.35 -6.80 -6.40
C ALA A 944 -9.27 -6.28 -5.45
N TYR A 945 -8.11 -6.95 -5.40
CA TYR A 945 -6.98 -6.63 -4.55
C TYR A 945 -5.71 -7.35 -5.05
N PRO A 946 -4.51 -6.86 -4.69
CA PRO A 946 -3.26 -7.52 -5.05
C PRO A 946 -3.00 -8.80 -4.24
N ALA A 947 -2.60 -9.88 -4.91
CA ALA A 947 -2.14 -11.12 -4.25
C ALA A 947 -0.88 -11.67 -4.94
N PRO A 948 0.29 -11.70 -4.27
CA PRO A 948 0.55 -11.27 -2.90
C PRO A 948 0.67 -9.76 -2.79
N TRP A 949 0.26 -9.20 -1.65
CA TRP A 949 0.32 -7.76 -1.43
C TRP A 949 1.60 -7.27 -0.74
N VAL A 950 2.62 -8.11 -0.53
CA VAL A 950 3.90 -7.70 0.08
C VAL A 950 4.54 -6.53 -0.66
N LYS A 951 4.63 -6.62 -1.99
CA LYS A 951 5.24 -5.57 -2.82
C LYS A 951 4.42 -4.28 -2.80
N PRO A 952 3.08 -4.30 -3.04
CA PRO A 952 2.22 -3.13 -2.82
C PRO A 952 2.35 -2.53 -1.43
N LEU A 953 2.43 -3.34 -0.38
CA LEU A 953 2.55 -2.86 1.00
C LEU A 953 3.89 -2.19 1.29
N ILE A 954 4.99 -2.76 0.79
CA ILE A 954 6.31 -2.13 0.89
C ILE A 954 6.33 -0.83 0.07
N ALA A 955 5.68 -0.81 -1.09
CA ALA A 955 5.53 0.42 -1.87
C ALA A 955 4.69 1.46 -1.11
N GLU A 956 3.63 1.05 -0.42
CA GLU A 956 2.80 1.90 0.43
C GLU A 956 3.61 2.48 1.59
N ALA A 957 4.29 1.63 2.36
CA ALA A 957 5.12 1.98 3.51
C ALA A 957 6.30 2.88 3.14
N ALA A 958 6.91 2.66 1.98
CA ALA A 958 8.06 3.43 1.51
C ALA A 958 7.66 4.73 0.78
N GLY A 959 6.36 5.02 0.61
CA GLY A 959 5.90 6.16 -0.18
C GLY A 959 6.28 6.05 -1.66
N ARG A 960 6.11 4.88 -2.27
CA ARG A 960 6.58 4.53 -3.62
C ARG A 960 5.44 4.05 -4.54
N THR A 961 4.22 4.52 -4.31
CA THR A 961 3.08 4.22 -5.19
C THR A 961 3.27 4.91 -6.55
N ASP A 962 2.88 4.24 -7.63
CA ASP A 962 3.01 4.72 -9.01
C ASP A 962 1.81 4.29 -9.88
N ASN A 963 1.75 4.78 -11.12
CA ASN A 963 0.72 4.48 -12.11
C ASN A 963 1.13 3.40 -13.13
N THR A 964 2.35 2.86 -13.03
CA THR A 964 2.87 1.87 -13.98
C THR A 964 2.72 0.44 -13.49
N SER A 965 2.57 0.26 -12.18
CA SER A 965 2.38 -1.01 -11.50
C SER A 965 1.07 -1.71 -11.93
N PRO A 966 0.97 -3.05 -11.79
CA PRO A 966 -0.27 -3.79 -12.06
C PRO A 966 -1.47 -3.33 -11.24
N TYR A 967 -1.21 -2.73 -10.07
CA TYR A 967 -2.20 -2.19 -9.16
C TYR A 967 -1.92 -0.73 -8.87
N VAL A 968 -2.97 0.05 -8.66
CA VAL A 968 -2.94 1.46 -8.29
C VAL A 968 -3.46 1.64 -6.86
N TYR A 969 -2.89 2.60 -6.14
CA TYR A 969 -3.31 2.92 -4.78
C TYR A 969 -4.15 4.20 -4.75
N LEU A 970 -5.39 4.06 -4.29
CA LEU A 970 -6.40 5.11 -4.31
C LEU A 970 -6.72 5.60 -2.89
N SER A 971 -7.02 6.88 -2.74
CA SER A 971 -7.33 7.52 -1.45
C SER A 971 -8.30 8.71 -1.61
N ASP A 972 -8.56 9.45 -0.52
CA ASP A 972 -9.49 10.58 -0.50
C ASP A 972 -9.26 11.56 -1.66
N GLY A 973 -10.33 11.95 -2.35
CA GLY A 973 -10.25 12.90 -3.48
C GLY A 973 -9.62 14.24 -3.09
N GLY A 974 -9.79 14.66 -1.83
CA GLY A 974 -9.20 15.86 -1.25
C GLY A 974 -7.67 15.81 -1.13
N HIS A 975 -7.02 14.66 -1.34
CA HIS A 975 -5.56 14.59 -1.49
C HIS A 975 -5.08 15.14 -2.85
N PHE A 976 -5.97 15.27 -3.83
CA PHE A 976 -5.73 15.97 -5.09
C PHE A 976 -6.44 17.34 -5.10
N GLU A 977 -7.77 17.34 -5.00
CA GLU A 977 -8.63 18.51 -5.11
C GLU A 977 -9.96 18.27 -4.35
N ASN A 978 -10.38 19.20 -3.49
CA ASN A 978 -11.41 18.91 -2.48
C ASN A 978 -12.85 19.29 -2.88
N PHE A 979 -13.08 19.88 -4.06
CA PHE A 979 -14.39 20.31 -4.56
C PHE A 979 -14.98 19.37 -5.60
N GLY A 980 -14.16 18.61 -6.33
CA GLY A 980 -14.59 17.90 -7.54
C GLY A 980 -14.80 18.86 -8.73
N LEU A 981 -14.17 20.03 -8.70
CA LEU A 981 -14.28 21.09 -9.71
C LEU A 981 -13.43 20.76 -10.94
N TYR A 982 -12.23 20.21 -10.73
CA TYR A 982 -11.26 19.92 -11.79
C TYR A 982 -11.89 19.08 -12.92
N GLU A 983 -12.55 17.98 -12.54
CA GLU A 983 -13.17 17.02 -13.46
C GLU A 983 -14.40 17.58 -14.18
N MET A 984 -15.08 18.58 -13.61
CA MET A 984 -16.21 19.26 -14.25
C MET A 984 -15.75 20.26 -15.31
N ILE A 985 -14.58 20.88 -15.12
CA ILE A 985 -13.94 21.74 -16.11
C ILE A 985 -13.35 20.90 -17.24
N LEU A 986 -12.78 19.73 -16.93
CA LEU A 986 -12.38 18.76 -17.96
C LEU A 986 -13.56 18.36 -18.85
N ARG A 987 -14.77 18.23 -18.27
CA ARG A 987 -16.02 17.92 -18.99
C ARG A 987 -16.70 19.13 -19.65
N ARG A 988 -16.10 20.32 -19.59
CA ARG A 988 -16.62 21.58 -20.15
C ARG A 988 -18.02 21.95 -19.67
N CYS A 989 -18.27 21.80 -18.37
CA CYS A 989 -19.49 22.32 -17.76
C CYS A 989 -19.47 23.85 -17.79
N HIS A 990 -20.54 24.46 -18.31
CA HIS A 990 -20.64 25.91 -18.48
C HIS A 990 -21.25 26.60 -17.27
N LEU A 991 -22.05 25.90 -16.45
CA LEU A 991 -22.49 26.39 -15.15
C LEU A 991 -22.10 25.37 -14.09
N ILE A 992 -21.22 25.76 -13.17
CA ILE A 992 -20.76 24.92 -12.08
C ILE A 992 -21.12 25.59 -10.76
N VAL A 993 -21.85 24.88 -9.91
CA VAL A 993 -22.13 25.32 -8.53
C VAL A 993 -21.23 24.50 -7.60
N VAL A 994 -20.25 25.15 -6.97
CA VAL A 994 -19.37 24.54 -5.97
C VAL A 994 -19.85 24.90 -4.59
N ILE A 995 -20.17 23.88 -3.80
CA ILE A 995 -20.47 24.00 -2.38
C ILE A 995 -19.21 23.66 -1.61
N ASP A 996 -18.46 24.68 -1.19
CA ASP A 996 -17.27 24.56 -0.36
C ASP A 996 -17.63 24.47 1.13
N ALA A 997 -17.79 23.25 1.62
CA ALA A 997 -17.91 22.94 3.04
C ALA A 997 -16.59 22.41 3.65
N THR A 998 -15.44 22.79 3.08
CA THR A 998 -14.10 22.47 3.61
C THR A 998 -13.75 23.34 4.83
N THR A 999 -12.78 22.89 5.64
CA THR A 999 -12.44 23.58 6.90
C THR A 999 -11.49 24.71 6.61
N ASP A 1000 -11.93 25.93 6.87
CA ASP A 1000 -11.12 27.13 6.70
C ASP A 1000 -11.44 28.12 7.83
N PRO A 1001 -10.91 27.89 9.05
CA PRO A 1001 -11.21 28.73 10.20
C PRO A 1001 -10.82 30.19 10.00
N SER A 1002 -9.84 30.46 9.15
CA SER A 1002 -9.33 31.81 8.88
C SER A 1002 -9.86 32.41 7.58
N TYR A 1003 -10.72 31.70 6.83
CA TYR A 1003 -11.25 32.14 5.53
C TYR A 1003 -10.13 32.60 4.57
N ARG A 1004 -9.06 31.81 4.46
CA ARG A 1004 -7.91 32.09 3.57
C ARG A 1004 -8.14 31.61 2.13
N PHE A 1005 -9.12 30.72 1.92
CA PHE A 1005 -9.47 30.14 0.63
C PHE A 1005 -8.30 29.35 -0.01
N ASP A 1006 -7.48 28.69 0.81
CA ASP A 1006 -6.32 27.92 0.33
C ASP A 1006 -6.72 26.79 -0.63
N SER A 1007 -7.85 26.10 -0.38
CA SER A 1007 -8.37 25.07 -1.27
C SER A 1007 -8.84 25.64 -2.61
N LEU A 1008 -9.50 26.81 -2.62
CA LEU A 1008 -9.92 27.50 -3.84
C LEU A 1008 -8.72 27.94 -4.67
N SER A 1009 -7.78 28.63 -4.05
CA SER A 1009 -6.57 29.11 -4.74
C SER A 1009 -5.72 27.98 -5.29
N SER A 1010 -5.61 26.85 -4.57
CA SER A 1010 -4.91 25.65 -5.04
C SER A 1010 -5.60 25.03 -6.26
N SER A 1011 -6.93 24.89 -6.22
CA SER A 1011 -7.70 24.30 -7.32
C SER A 1011 -7.64 25.15 -8.59
N VAL A 1012 -7.88 26.46 -8.48
CA VAL A 1012 -7.77 27.41 -9.61
C VAL A 1012 -6.37 27.38 -10.21
N ARG A 1013 -5.32 27.31 -9.39
CA ARG A 1013 -3.94 27.20 -9.86
C ARG A 1013 -3.68 25.90 -10.60
N GLN A 1014 -4.14 24.76 -10.08
CA GLN A 1014 -3.97 23.46 -10.72
C GLN A 1014 -4.70 23.40 -12.06
N ILE A 1015 -5.96 23.84 -12.12
CA ILE A 1015 -6.76 23.90 -13.35
C ILE A 1015 -6.07 24.76 -14.41
N ARG A 1016 -5.53 25.92 -14.02
CA ARG A 1016 -4.79 26.80 -14.94
C ARG A 1016 -3.51 26.15 -15.46
N ILE A 1017 -2.75 25.46 -14.60
CA ILE A 1017 -1.48 24.82 -14.99
C ILE A 1017 -1.73 23.62 -15.90
N ASP A 1018 -2.72 22.80 -15.58
CA ASP A 1018 -2.90 21.50 -16.22
C ASP A 1018 -3.82 21.57 -17.45
N LEU A 1019 -4.87 22.40 -17.39
CA LEU A 1019 -5.88 22.52 -18.44
C LEU A 1019 -5.77 23.83 -19.25
N GLY A 1020 -4.92 24.77 -18.82
CA GLY A 1020 -4.76 26.07 -19.49
C GLY A 1020 -5.95 27.02 -19.31
N ILE A 1021 -6.91 26.70 -18.43
CA ILE A 1021 -8.17 27.44 -18.25
C ILE A 1021 -8.10 28.30 -16.98
N PRO A 1022 -7.98 29.63 -17.06
CA PRO A 1022 -8.05 30.48 -15.87
C PRO A 1022 -9.49 30.63 -15.38
N ILE A 1023 -9.63 30.83 -14.06
CA ILE A 1023 -10.89 31.20 -13.40
C ILE A 1023 -10.68 32.55 -12.73
N GLU A 1024 -11.51 33.51 -13.10
CA GLU A 1024 -11.39 34.91 -12.68
C GLU A 1024 -12.59 35.30 -11.83
N PHE A 1025 -12.37 35.99 -10.70
CA PHE A 1025 -13.42 36.53 -9.83
C PHE A 1025 -13.47 38.05 -10.00
N PRO A 1026 -14.18 38.59 -11.01
CA PRO A 1026 -14.13 40.02 -11.34
C PRO A 1026 -14.61 40.91 -10.19
N ASP A 1027 -15.64 40.47 -9.45
CA ASP A 1027 -16.20 41.21 -8.31
C ASP A 1027 -15.50 40.89 -6.97
N GLY A 1028 -14.42 40.12 -7.00
CA GLY A 1028 -13.74 39.59 -5.82
C GLY A 1028 -14.59 38.61 -5.00
N ILE A 1029 -14.09 38.21 -3.83
CA ILE A 1029 -14.76 37.27 -2.92
C ILE A 1029 -15.20 38.03 -1.66
N ARG A 1030 -16.49 38.33 -1.56
CA ARG A 1030 -17.12 39.05 -0.42
C ARG A 1030 -17.65 38.08 0.65
N ILE A 1031 -16.88 37.04 0.97
CA ILE A 1031 -17.22 36.05 1.99
C ILE A 1031 -16.31 36.29 3.20
N HIS A 1032 -16.89 36.57 4.36
CA HIS A 1032 -16.13 36.98 5.56
C HIS A 1032 -16.31 35.97 6.70
N HIS A 1033 -15.32 35.93 7.59
CA HIS A 1033 -15.43 35.21 8.87
C HIS A 1033 -16.53 35.85 9.74
N LYS A 1034 -17.26 35.03 10.51
CA LYS A 1034 -18.41 35.49 11.33
C LYS A 1034 -18.08 36.60 12.34
N ASP A 1035 -16.85 36.60 12.85
CA ASP A 1035 -16.39 37.58 13.85
C ASP A 1035 -15.68 38.80 13.21
N SER A 1036 -15.67 38.88 11.87
CA SER A 1036 -15.13 40.04 11.16
C SER A 1036 -16.02 41.26 11.37
N VAL A 1037 -15.42 42.46 11.43
CA VAL A 1037 -16.16 43.74 11.41
C VAL A 1037 -17.07 43.84 10.18
N ARG A 1038 -16.69 43.19 9.08
CA ARG A 1038 -17.45 43.13 7.83
C ARG A 1038 -18.36 41.90 7.71
N ALA A 1039 -18.57 41.12 8.77
CA ALA A 1039 -19.39 39.90 8.69
C ALA A 1039 -20.82 40.18 8.22
N GLN A 1040 -21.41 41.30 8.67
CA GLN A 1040 -22.76 41.73 8.28
C GLN A 1040 -22.84 42.24 6.82
N GLU A 1041 -21.71 42.62 6.23
CA GLU A 1041 -21.60 42.99 4.81
C GLU A 1041 -21.30 41.77 3.91
N GLY A 1042 -21.03 40.62 4.53
CA GLY A 1042 -20.65 39.38 3.85
C GLY A 1042 -21.79 38.77 3.05
N LYS A 1043 -21.41 38.01 2.02
CA LYS A 1043 -22.29 37.18 1.20
C LYS A 1043 -21.97 35.71 1.43
N TYR A 1044 -22.92 34.82 1.12
CA TYR A 1044 -22.69 33.37 1.19
C TYR A 1044 -22.00 32.80 -0.05
N CYS A 1045 -21.92 33.55 -1.14
CA CYS A 1045 -21.36 33.08 -2.40
C CYS A 1045 -20.52 34.14 -3.11
N ALA A 1046 -19.79 33.70 -4.13
CA ALA A 1046 -19.06 34.52 -5.09
C ALA A 1046 -19.23 33.92 -6.50
N VAL A 1047 -19.13 34.75 -7.54
CA VAL A 1047 -19.21 34.32 -8.94
C VAL A 1047 -17.85 34.49 -9.60
N GLY A 1048 -17.40 33.46 -10.30
CA GLY A 1048 -16.22 33.48 -11.15
C GLY A 1048 -16.54 33.13 -12.60
N THR A 1049 -15.72 33.62 -13.51
CA THR A 1049 -15.77 33.33 -14.96
C THR A 1049 -14.75 32.25 -15.29
N ILE A 1050 -15.21 31.16 -15.90
CA ILE A 1050 -14.36 30.05 -16.36
C ILE A 1050 -13.99 30.35 -17.82
N ARG A 1051 -12.70 30.63 -18.08
CA ARG A 1051 -12.23 31.12 -19.38
C ARG A 1051 -11.87 29.97 -20.33
N TYR A 1052 -12.88 29.18 -20.74
CA TYR A 1052 -12.69 28.14 -21.77
C TYR A 1052 -12.16 28.72 -23.09
N SER A 1053 -12.47 29.99 -23.37
CA SER A 1053 -12.05 30.69 -24.58
C SER A 1053 -10.54 30.84 -24.75
N CYS A 1054 -9.77 30.70 -23.68
CA CYS A 1054 -8.31 30.66 -23.73
C CYS A 1054 -7.76 29.42 -24.48
N VAL A 1055 -8.54 28.34 -24.57
CA VAL A 1055 -8.12 27.06 -25.14
C VAL A 1055 -9.03 26.59 -26.28
N ASP A 1056 -10.35 26.78 -26.15
CA ASP A 1056 -11.34 26.18 -27.03
C ASP A 1056 -11.97 27.15 -28.06
N GLY A 1057 -11.59 28.44 -28.03
CA GLY A 1057 -12.07 29.48 -28.96
C GLY A 1057 -13.13 30.44 -28.38
N LYS A 1058 -13.51 31.48 -29.14
CA LYS A 1058 -14.39 32.56 -28.65
C LYS A 1058 -15.79 32.07 -28.25
N ASP A 1059 -16.42 32.77 -27.30
CA ASP A 1059 -17.80 32.54 -26.82
C ASP A 1059 -18.07 31.16 -26.18
N THR A 1060 -17.03 30.54 -25.61
CA THR A 1060 -17.09 29.24 -24.95
C THR A 1060 -17.10 29.31 -23.42
N ASP A 1061 -16.94 30.51 -22.84
CA ASP A 1061 -16.75 30.71 -21.41
C ASP A 1061 -17.93 30.22 -20.55
N GLY A 1062 -17.60 29.81 -19.32
CA GLY A 1062 -18.55 29.34 -18.33
C GLY A 1062 -18.60 30.21 -17.08
N ARG A 1063 -19.47 29.84 -16.14
CA ARG A 1063 -19.70 30.49 -14.86
C ARG A 1063 -19.49 29.50 -13.71
N LEU A 1064 -18.77 29.94 -12.69
CA LEU A 1064 -18.58 29.26 -11.42
C LEU A 1064 -19.34 30.02 -10.33
N ILE A 1065 -20.30 29.38 -9.69
CA ILE A 1065 -20.95 29.87 -8.47
C ILE A 1065 -20.29 29.15 -7.29
N TYR A 1066 -19.54 29.88 -6.48
CA TYR A 1066 -18.82 29.36 -5.32
C TYR A 1066 -19.57 29.73 -4.04
N VAL A 1067 -20.01 28.74 -3.28
CA VAL A 1067 -20.79 28.90 -2.03
C VAL A 1067 -19.97 28.40 -0.85
N LYS A 1068 -19.92 29.14 0.25
CA LYS A 1068 -19.19 28.74 1.47
C LYS A 1068 -20.05 29.00 2.72
N PRO A 1069 -20.08 28.09 3.71
CA PRO A 1069 -20.79 28.33 4.96
C PRO A 1069 -20.13 29.49 5.71
N THR A 1070 -20.94 30.48 6.06
CA THR A 1070 -20.58 31.57 6.96
C THR A 1070 -21.84 32.05 7.70
N LEU A 1071 -21.71 33.04 8.57
CA LEU A 1071 -22.82 33.71 9.22
C LEU A 1071 -22.78 35.20 8.89
N VAL A 1072 -23.87 35.71 8.32
CA VAL A 1072 -24.07 37.11 7.91
C VAL A 1072 -25.08 37.84 8.81
N GLY A 1073 -25.71 37.14 9.76
CA GLY A 1073 -26.57 37.71 10.80
C GLY A 1073 -28.07 37.60 10.53
N ASN A 1074 -28.48 36.99 9.41
CA ASN A 1074 -29.88 36.75 9.08
C ASN A 1074 -30.32 35.29 9.25
N GLU A 1075 -29.50 34.48 9.93
CA GLU A 1075 -29.75 33.05 10.13
C GLU A 1075 -30.94 32.78 11.09
N PRO A 1076 -31.54 31.58 11.01
CA PRO A 1076 -32.51 31.10 11.98
C PRO A 1076 -31.99 31.16 13.43
N SER A 1077 -32.89 31.38 14.39
CA SER A 1077 -32.54 31.62 15.80
C SER A 1077 -31.84 30.45 16.47
N ASP A 1078 -32.19 29.22 16.08
CA ASP A 1078 -31.56 27.97 16.53
C ASP A 1078 -30.11 27.87 16.04
N VAL A 1079 -29.86 28.17 14.76
CA VAL A 1079 -28.51 28.22 14.18
C VAL A 1079 -27.66 29.32 14.83
N ALA A 1080 -28.24 30.51 15.03
CA ALA A 1080 -27.58 31.62 15.70
C ALA A 1080 -27.24 31.30 17.17
N GLN A 1081 -28.14 30.61 17.88
CA GLN A 1081 -27.89 30.15 19.25
C GLN A 1081 -26.79 29.08 19.30
N TYR A 1082 -26.81 28.11 18.38
CA TYR A 1082 -25.77 27.08 18.30
C TYR A 1082 -24.39 27.71 18.04
N SER A 1083 -24.30 28.68 17.13
CA SER A 1083 -23.04 29.42 16.87
C SER A 1083 -22.47 30.14 18.09
N ARG A 1084 -23.35 30.65 18.98
CA ARG A 1084 -22.93 31.26 20.25
C ARG A 1084 -22.44 30.23 21.26
N ALA A 1085 -23.02 29.02 21.25
CA ALA A 1085 -22.62 27.93 22.13
C ALA A 1085 -21.37 27.18 21.64
N SER A 1086 -21.15 27.10 20.32
CA SER A 1086 -20.00 26.47 19.67
C SER A 1086 -19.20 27.52 18.86
N PRO A 1087 -18.14 28.12 19.44
CA PRO A 1087 -17.36 29.17 18.78
C PRO A 1087 -16.72 28.72 17.45
N ALA A 1088 -16.42 27.43 17.29
CA ALA A 1088 -15.84 26.91 16.07
C ALA A 1088 -16.83 26.81 14.91
N PHE A 1089 -18.15 26.80 15.15
CA PHE A 1089 -19.17 26.73 14.09
C PHE A 1089 -19.15 28.00 13.20
N PRO A 1090 -19.24 27.89 11.85
CA PRO A 1090 -19.43 26.67 11.06
C PRO A 1090 -18.12 26.00 10.56
N GLN A 1091 -16.97 26.28 11.18
CA GLN A 1091 -15.63 25.80 10.82
C GLN A 1091 -15.06 24.73 11.78
N GLU A 1092 -15.89 23.89 12.38
CA GLU A 1092 -15.46 22.80 13.30
C GLU A 1092 -14.43 21.85 12.64
N PRO A 1093 -13.44 21.32 13.38
CA PRO A 1093 -12.30 20.60 12.79
C PRO A 1093 -12.69 19.24 12.20
N LEU A 1094 -11.96 18.81 11.16
CA LEU A 1094 -12.19 17.51 10.47
C LEU A 1094 -12.04 16.28 11.37
N GLY A 1095 -11.31 16.41 12.48
CA GLY A 1095 -11.15 15.33 13.45
C GLY A 1095 -12.41 15.03 14.26
N ASP A 1096 -13.38 15.95 14.29
CA ASP A 1096 -14.68 15.70 14.91
C ASP A 1096 -15.58 14.92 13.95
N GLN A 1097 -15.80 13.65 14.27
CA GLN A 1097 -16.63 12.72 13.49
C GLN A 1097 -17.87 12.26 14.27
N PHE A 1098 -18.09 12.77 15.49
CA PHE A 1098 -19.10 12.27 16.42
C PHE A 1098 -20.20 13.31 16.64
N TYR A 1099 -20.95 13.60 15.58
CA TYR A 1099 -21.95 14.66 15.62
C TYR A 1099 -23.11 14.33 16.56
N GLY A 1100 -23.47 15.30 17.39
CA GLY A 1100 -24.73 15.29 18.12
C GLY A 1100 -25.90 15.76 17.25
N GLU A 1101 -27.13 15.52 17.71
CA GLU A 1101 -28.35 15.94 16.99
C GLU A 1101 -28.38 17.45 16.72
N SER A 1102 -28.04 18.27 17.72
CA SER A 1102 -28.04 19.73 17.60
C SER A 1102 -27.02 20.26 16.58
N GLN A 1103 -25.82 19.65 16.55
CA GLN A 1103 -24.76 19.98 15.60
C GLN A 1103 -25.17 19.59 14.19
N PHE A 1104 -25.74 18.39 14.01
CA PHE A 1104 -26.24 17.92 12.73
C PHE A 1104 -27.34 18.85 12.18
N GLU A 1105 -28.36 19.15 13.00
CA GLU A 1105 -29.46 20.01 12.58
C GLU A 1105 -29.01 21.45 12.28
N SER A 1106 -28.05 21.99 13.04
CA SER A 1106 -27.54 23.34 12.80
C SER A 1106 -26.82 23.46 11.45
N TYR A 1107 -26.01 22.47 11.06
CA TYR A 1107 -25.37 22.45 9.73
C TYR A 1107 -26.38 22.25 8.60
N ARG A 1108 -27.33 21.33 8.77
CA ARG A 1108 -28.38 21.06 7.78
C ARG A 1108 -29.24 22.31 7.55
N MET A 1109 -29.67 22.96 8.63
CA MET A 1109 -30.46 24.18 8.57
C MET A 1109 -29.69 25.36 7.98
N LEU A 1110 -28.40 25.51 8.30
CA LEU A 1110 -27.56 26.53 7.68
C LEU A 1110 -27.46 26.32 6.16
N GLY A 1111 -27.20 25.09 5.70
CA GLY A 1111 -27.13 24.78 4.26
C GLY A 1111 -28.43 25.10 3.51
N TRP A 1112 -29.56 24.74 4.11
CA TRP A 1112 -30.88 25.07 3.55
C TRP A 1112 -31.14 26.58 3.52
N HIS A 1113 -30.83 27.28 4.60
CA HIS A 1113 -30.98 28.74 4.72
C HIS A 1113 -30.14 29.51 3.70
N VAL A 1114 -28.90 29.07 3.46
CA VAL A 1114 -27.99 29.69 2.48
C VAL A 1114 -28.61 29.69 1.08
N VAL A 1115 -29.10 28.54 0.61
CA VAL A 1115 -29.72 28.44 -0.72
C VAL A 1115 -30.98 29.29 -0.80
N LYS A 1116 -31.83 29.23 0.23
CA LYS A 1116 -33.07 30.01 0.30
C LYS A 1116 -32.81 31.52 0.22
N THR A 1117 -31.77 31.99 0.91
CA THR A 1117 -31.37 33.40 0.92
C THR A 1117 -30.87 33.84 -0.45
N ILE A 1118 -30.01 33.03 -1.09
CA ILE A 1118 -29.51 33.29 -2.43
C ILE A 1118 -30.67 33.35 -3.45
N CYS A 1119 -31.69 32.52 -3.29
CA CYS A 1119 -32.90 32.51 -4.12
C CYS A 1119 -33.96 33.56 -3.72
N GLY A 1120 -33.62 34.56 -2.90
CA GLY A 1120 -34.45 35.75 -2.64
C GLY A 1120 -35.63 35.56 -1.67
N HIS A 1121 -35.62 34.51 -0.83
CA HIS A 1121 -36.66 34.31 0.18
C HIS A 1121 -36.14 34.61 1.60
N GLY A 1122 -36.71 35.62 2.26
CA GLY A 1122 -36.29 36.05 3.59
C GLY A 1122 -36.44 35.00 4.72
N PRO A 1123 -35.78 35.20 5.88
CA PRO A 1123 -35.68 34.22 6.98
C PRO A 1123 -37.04 33.77 7.56
N ASN A 1124 -38.09 34.59 7.43
CA ASN A 1124 -39.41 34.32 8.01
C ASN A 1124 -40.36 33.47 7.15
N ALA A 1125 -39.95 33.01 5.97
CA ALA A 1125 -40.78 32.11 5.14
C ALA A 1125 -40.79 30.65 5.66
N PHE A 1126 -40.90 30.47 6.98
CA PHE A 1126 -41.27 29.21 7.63
C PHE A 1126 -42.80 29.09 7.77
N ARG A 1127 -43.52 30.21 7.59
CA ARG A 1127 -44.97 30.27 7.71
C ARG A 1127 -45.61 30.56 6.34
N PRO A 1128 -46.49 29.69 5.82
CA PRO A 1128 -47.50 30.17 4.90
C PRO A 1128 -48.32 31.25 5.61
N ARG A 1129 -48.78 32.27 4.88
CA ARG A 1129 -49.79 33.19 5.41
C ARG A 1129 -51.00 32.37 5.87
N ARG A 1130 -51.62 32.74 7.00
CA ARG A 1130 -52.81 32.05 7.55
C ARG A 1130 -53.85 31.91 6.41
N GLY A 1131 -54.13 30.67 5.98
CA GLY A 1131 -55.05 30.38 4.86
C GLY A 1131 -54.41 30.03 3.51
N GLN A 1132 -53.08 30.16 3.34
CA GLN A 1132 -52.37 29.68 2.14
C GLN A 1132 -51.81 28.27 2.35
N ALA A 1133 -51.99 27.42 1.34
CA ALA A 1133 -51.33 26.12 1.25
C ALA A 1133 -49.80 26.30 1.28
N TRP A 1134 -49.07 25.45 2.02
CA TRP A 1134 -47.66 25.16 1.78
C TRP A 1134 -47.52 24.69 0.31
N SER A 1135 -47.22 25.61 -0.59
CA SER A 1135 -46.89 25.32 -1.98
C SER A 1135 -45.37 25.47 -2.13
N PRO A 1136 -44.67 24.50 -2.74
CA PRO A 1136 -43.35 24.75 -3.29
C PRO A 1136 -43.37 26.03 -4.13
N VAL A 1137 -42.25 26.76 -4.20
CA VAL A 1137 -42.14 27.87 -5.15
C VAL A 1137 -42.40 27.30 -6.55
N GLU A 1138 -43.15 28.03 -7.40
CA GLU A 1138 -43.40 27.56 -8.77
C GLU A 1138 -42.08 27.15 -9.44
N PRO A 1139 -41.97 25.93 -10.00
CA PRO A 1139 -40.75 25.46 -10.62
C PRO A 1139 -40.31 26.43 -11.72
N TRP A 1140 -39.00 26.71 -11.80
CA TRP A 1140 -38.46 27.75 -12.69
C TRP A 1140 -38.46 27.35 -14.17
N GLY A 1141 -39.14 26.26 -14.53
CA GLY A 1141 -39.30 25.78 -15.90
C GLY A 1141 -37.97 25.41 -16.55
N GLN A 1142 -37.94 25.45 -17.88
CA GLN A 1142 -36.83 24.94 -18.70
C GLN A 1142 -35.55 25.81 -18.66
N PHE A 1143 -35.60 27.02 -18.08
CA PHE A 1143 -34.48 27.98 -17.98
C PHE A 1143 -34.03 28.21 -16.52
N ALA A 1144 -34.27 27.24 -15.64
CA ALA A 1144 -34.06 27.40 -14.21
C ALA A 1144 -32.60 27.64 -13.81
N ALA A 1145 -31.65 27.06 -14.53
CA ALA A 1145 -30.21 27.23 -14.28
C ALA A 1145 -29.73 28.66 -14.60
N ASP A 1146 -30.15 29.22 -15.73
CA ASP A 1146 -29.82 30.60 -16.13
C ASP A 1146 -30.45 31.61 -15.17
N ARG A 1147 -31.74 31.41 -14.85
CA ARG A 1147 -32.42 32.22 -13.83
C ARG A 1147 -31.75 32.11 -12.47
N PHE A 1148 -31.21 30.94 -12.09
CA PHE A 1148 -30.49 30.79 -10.82
C PHE A 1148 -29.22 31.65 -10.81
N ALA A 1149 -28.50 31.66 -11.93
CA ALA A 1149 -27.33 32.51 -12.09
C ALA A 1149 -27.69 34.01 -12.03
N GLU A 1150 -28.80 34.42 -12.64
CA GLU A 1150 -29.35 35.79 -12.53
C GLU A 1150 -29.70 36.14 -11.08
N ARG A 1151 -30.39 35.26 -10.34
CA ARG A 1151 -30.70 35.52 -8.91
C ARG A 1151 -29.47 35.60 -8.04
N VAL A 1152 -28.42 34.83 -8.34
CA VAL A 1152 -27.15 34.96 -7.64
C VAL A 1152 -26.54 36.34 -7.88
N GLU A 1153 -26.57 36.86 -9.11
CA GLU A 1153 -26.12 38.22 -9.40
C GLU A 1153 -26.97 39.27 -8.67
N GLU A 1154 -28.29 39.15 -8.68
CA GLU A 1154 -29.19 40.02 -7.92
C GLU A 1154 -28.86 40.01 -6.43
N TYR A 1155 -28.64 38.82 -5.85
CA TYR A 1155 -28.25 38.67 -4.44
C TYR A 1155 -26.90 39.33 -4.14
N LEU A 1156 -25.92 39.23 -5.05
CA LEU A 1156 -24.61 39.85 -4.91
C LEU A 1156 -24.64 41.37 -5.10
N ALA A 1157 -25.57 41.87 -5.91
CA ALA A 1157 -25.81 43.30 -6.14
C ALA A 1157 -26.62 43.96 -5.02
N ALA A 1158 -27.48 43.21 -4.33
CA ALA A 1158 -28.31 43.73 -3.25
C ALA A 1158 -27.45 44.28 -2.09
N PRO A 1159 -27.77 45.48 -1.55
CA PRO A 1159 -27.09 46.02 -0.37
C PRO A 1159 -27.29 45.09 0.83
N ALA A 1160 -26.35 45.12 1.78
CA ALA A 1160 -26.50 44.37 3.04
C ALA A 1160 -27.80 44.81 3.74
N GLU A 1161 -28.68 43.86 4.06
CA GLU A 1161 -29.91 44.17 4.82
C GLU A 1161 -29.51 44.81 6.16
N ALA A 1162 -30.08 45.98 6.47
CA ALA A 1162 -29.87 46.62 7.76
C ALA A 1162 -30.31 45.67 8.90
N PRO A 1163 -29.52 45.54 9.98
CA PRO A 1163 -29.88 44.66 11.08
C PRO A 1163 -31.25 45.05 11.64
N LYS A 1164 -32.11 44.06 11.88
CA LYS A 1164 -33.40 44.30 12.54
C LYS A 1164 -33.15 44.96 13.89
N PRO A 1165 -33.79 46.12 14.20
CA PRO A 1165 -33.65 46.75 15.51
C PRO A 1165 -34.27 45.82 16.57
N GLY A 1166 -33.44 45.28 17.45
CA GLY A 1166 -33.86 44.33 18.50
C GLY A 1166 -32.77 43.39 19.03
N LEU A 1167 -31.59 43.32 18.41
CA LEU A 1167 -30.43 42.63 18.96
C LEU A 1167 -29.19 43.53 18.86
N GLU A 1168 -28.97 44.38 19.86
CA GLU A 1168 -27.72 45.13 19.97
C GLU A 1168 -26.53 44.16 20.19
N PRO A 1169 -25.43 44.28 19.44
CA PRO A 1169 -24.17 43.68 19.83
C PRO A 1169 -23.59 44.49 21.00
N ALA A 1170 -23.21 43.80 22.09
CA ALA A 1170 -22.43 44.44 23.13
C ALA A 1170 -21.12 44.99 22.51
N PRO A 1171 -20.69 46.21 22.88
CA PRO A 1171 -19.53 46.84 22.25
C PRO A 1171 -18.26 46.01 22.50
N PRO A 1172 -17.30 46.00 21.55
CA PRO A 1172 -16.05 45.29 21.73
C PRO A 1172 -15.28 45.94 22.87
N SER A 1173 -15.11 45.22 23.99
CA SER A 1173 -14.23 45.66 25.05
C SER A 1173 -12.78 45.52 24.58
N VAL A 1174 -12.28 46.55 23.91
CA VAL A 1174 -10.83 46.79 23.80
C VAL A 1174 -10.37 47.21 25.18
N ARG A 1175 -10.00 46.24 26.02
CA ARG A 1175 -9.11 46.51 27.16
C ARG A 1175 -7.72 46.04 26.75
N ALA A 1176 -6.88 47.02 26.39
CA ALA A 1176 -5.45 46.88 26.48
C ALA A 1176 -5.09 46.35 27.88
N ALA A 1177 -4.40 45.23 27.93
CA ALA A 1177 -3.92 44.66 29.19
C ALA A 1177 -2.70 45.46 29.65
N GLU A 1178 -2.92 46.48 30.47
CA GLU A 1178 -1.89 46.94 31.41
C GLU A 1178 -1.80 45.98 32.61
N PRO A 1179 -0.60 45.77 33.17
CA PRO A 1179 -0.35 44.75 34.18
C PRO A 1179 -0.85 45.20 35.56
N SER A 1180 -2.01 44.70 35.98
CA SER A 1180 -2.48 44.91 37.35
C SER A 1180 -1.79 43.96 38.33
N ARG A 1181 -1.03 44.56 39.24
CA ARG A 1181 -0.46 43.94 40.44
C ARG A 1181 -1.58 43.46 41.39
N GLY A 1182 -1.49 42.19 41.80
CA GLY A 1182 -1.82 41.75 43.16
C GLY A 1182 -3.27 41.33 43.48
N ARG A 1183 -3.48 40.02 43.67
CA ARG A 1183 -3.79 39.39 44.98
C ARG A 1183 -4.10 37.90 44.79
N ALA A 1184 -3.20 37.06 45.28
CA ALA A 1184 -3.42 35.62 45.38
C ALA A 1184 -4.58 35.31 46.34
N ARG A 1185 -5.66 34.71 45.84
CA ARG A 1185 -6.66 34.04 46.68
C ARG A 1185 -6.23 32.59 46.91
N ARG A 1186 -6.00 32.24 48.17
CA ARG A 1186 -5.72 30.88 48.66
C ARG A 1186 -6.86 29.93 48.27
N PRO A 1187 -6.58 28.67 47.88
CA PRO A 1187 -7.61 27.65 47.70
C PRO A 1187 -8.18 27.20 49.05
N SER A 1188 -9.47 26.88 49.05
CA SER A 1188 -10.26 26.47 50.23
C SER A 1188 -9.77 25.13 50.81
N LYS A 1189 -9.76 25.06 52.15
CA LYS A 1189 -9.24 23.92 52.95
C LYS A 1189 -9.98 22.58 52.74
N GLY A 1190 -11.08 22.53 51.98
CA GLY A 1190 -11.88 21.31 51.79
C GLY A 1190 -11.27 20.28 50.83
N PHE A 1191 -10.45 20.71 49.85
CA PHE A 1191 -10.00 19.82 48.78
C PHE A 1191 -8.86 18.87 49.22
N ARG A 1192 -8.05 19.26 50.22
CA ARG A 1192 -6.96 18.42 50.73
C ARG A 1192 -7.43 17.30 51.67
N ALA A 1193 -8.55 17.48 52.36
CA ALA A 1193 -9.09 16.47 53.28
C ALA A 1193 -9.73 15.29 52.52
N THR A 1194 -10.35 15.54 51.37
CA THR A 1194 -10.98 14.50 50.55
C THR A 1194 -9.94 13.64 49.81
N LEU A 1195 -8.81 14.22 49.39
CA LEU A 1195 -7.76 13.50 48.66
C LEU A 1195 -6.96 12.53 49.56
N ALA A 1196 -6.78 12.86 50.84
CA ALA A 1196 -6.09 12.00 51.80
C ALA A 1196 -6.92 10.78 52.24
N ARG A 1197 -8.25 10.82 52.07
CA ARG A 1197 -9.17 9.72 52.44
C ARG A 1197 -9.40 8.70 51.32
N ILE A 1198 -8.95 9.01 50.11
CA ILE A 1198 -9.08 8.15 48.92
C ILE A 1198 -7.75 7.42 48.63
N LEU A 1199 -6.64 7.91 49.18
CA LEU A 1199 -5.28 7.37 48.94
C LEU A 1199 -4.64 6.67 50.16
N GLY A 1200 -5.39 6.52 51.25
CA GLY A 1200 -5.08 5.62 52.36
C GLY A 1200 -6.19 4.59 52.47
#